data_AF-A0A926B7H4-F1
#
_entry.id   AF-A0A926B7H4-F1
#
_cell.length_a   1.000
_cell.length_b   1.000
_cell.length_c   1.000
_cell.angle_alpha   90.00
_cell.angle_beta   90.00
_cell.angle_gamma   90.00
#
_symmetry.space_group_name_H-M   'P 1'
#
loop_
_entity.id
_entity.type
_entity.pdbx_description
1 polymer ?
#
loop_
_entity_poly.entity_id
_entity_poly.type
_entity_poly.pdbx_seq_one_letter_code
_entity_poly.pdbx_strand_id
1 'polypeptide(L)'
;MNRAKDRFVRRALFLGTAGLLLPLSIQCGGYSNPAPVGNSDAAVGSGGVTATGSGGSGTTGSGGSTGSETGGTGVEPGTGGSVGPGTGGDVGTGTGGGVGPGTGGGVGTSTGGAGGIRPGTGGTGPGTGGASVGTGGAGGVGTVKTDPAIDGPFATPYEYKVHHPFRMTLDGPMSSDTGNMPNPFLDYRLVVTFRTPSGKVYPVAGYFAGDGNFGSAGNKWRVHFNPPEVGAYTYTVEFRAGANVAITTGAGTGTAMAPDGKMGTFSLIATDKTAPDFRATGKVTYNKKHYLHTIGDGKPWIKTGSNSPENFLGYNEFSNTDDGPGGLAVNFLHSYGPHVADWKMGDPTWNNGKGRGIIGVINYYASVGVNSIGFIGQNLNGDGNDTIPWISRTDRTHFDNKKLQEWEVLFSHMETKGVAFTNFLSEQENFNLLGLTTNGRVYYHEIVARFAHHGGVMWNIGEENAYSNADRKGIAAYLMAVDAYKNATGNHSLANQSAAQFPALFGDANIVLGSMQETLARPAPYAVQFRRDSAAAGFPWVIMYDEQTPAGTGVSDCPTPGSGNCDNVRRITVWPFLMSGGGGFEWYMGYGNTCTDVNCENLRSRDQMFKFSRYAREFLQRLPLNEMQPADTLVNSSGRVLRKVGAVYAVYLPNGGNAMLNLAGETGPFQVRFFNVLTGMYGPTSTVTGGAMV
;
A
#
# COMPACT_ATOMS: atom_id res chain seq x y z
N MET A 1 8.85 -37.11 -27.59
CA MET A 1 10.09 -36.43 -28.05
C MET A 1 9.66 -35.02 -28.45
N ASN A 2 10.23 -33.90 -28.00
CA ASN A 2 11.35 -33.66 -27.07
C ASN A 2 10.87 -32.79 -25.89
N ARG A 3 11.17 -33.18 -24.64
CA ARG A 3 11.19 -32.20 -23.54
C ARG A 3 12.57 -31.55 -23.55
N ALA A 4 12.62 -30.24 -23.79
CA ALA A 4 13.84 -29.47 -23.59
C ALA A 4 14.27 -29.61 -22.13
N LYS A 5 15.54 -29.93 -21.90
CA LYS A 5 16.12 -29.95 -20.54
C LYS A 5 16.38 -28.50 -20.14
N ASP A 6 15.57 -27.95 -19.25
CA ASP A 6 15.90 -26.72 -18.54
C ASP A 6 17.17 -26.95 -17.71
N ARG A 7 18.31 -26.62 -18.30
CA ARG A 7 19.57 -26.52 -17.58
C ARG A 7 19.51 -25.23 -16.78
N PHE A 8 19.10 -25.33 -15.52
CA PHE A 8 19.34 -24.27 -14.53
C PHE A 8 20.82 -23.92 -14.54
N VAL A 9 21.15 -22.77 -15.13
CA VAL A 9 22.49 -22.18 -15.05
C VAL A 9 22.72 -21.79 -13.60
N ARG A 10 23.66 -22.45 -12.93
CA ARG A 10 24.01 -22.11 -11.55
C ARG A 10 24.61 -20.72 -11.50
N ARG A 11 24.17 -19.88 -10.55
CA ARG A 11 24.58 -18.47 -10.46
C ARG A 11 24.98 -18.11 -9.04
N ALA A 12 26.19 -17.57 -8.90
CA ALA A 12 26.60 -16.79 -7.73
C ALA A 12 26.57 -15.30 -8.12
N LEU A 13 26.11 -14.44 -7.22
CA LEU A 13 25.77 -13.07 -7.57
C LEU A 13 26.17 -12.13 -6.44
N PHE A 14 27.28 -11.43 -6.65
CA PHE A 14 27.89 -10.56 -5.66
C PHE A 14 27.35 -9.13 -5.80
N LEU A 15 26.94 -8.57 -4.67
CA LEU A 15 26.40 -7.23 -4.55
C LEU A 15 27.43 -6.34 -3.86
N GLY A 16 27.79 -5.24 -4.51
CA GLY A 16 28.78 -4.30 -3.98
C GLY A 16 28.72 -2.94 -4.66
N THR A 17 29.32 -1.94 -4.02
CA THR A 17 29.56 -0.62 -4.63
C THR A 17 30.72 -0.73 -5.61
N ALA A 18 30.46 -0.45 -6.89
CA ALA A 18 31.51 -0.47 -7.92
C ALA A 18 32.50 0.68 -7.65
N GLY A 19 33.71 0.33 -7.20
CA GLY A 19 34.66 1.33 -6.71
C GLY A 19 36.08 0.82 -6.49
N LEU A 20 36.56 -0.13 -7.29
CA LEU A 20 37.99 -0.45 -7.50
C LEU A 20 38.14 -1.46 -8.65
N LEU A 21 38.19 -0.96 -9.88
CA LEU A 21 38.78 -1.71 -11.00
C LEU A 21 40.30 -1.54 -10.92
N LEU A 22 40.99 -2.55 -10.39
CA LEU A 22 42.40 -2.78 -10.66
C LEU A 22 42.52 -3.99 -11.60
N PRO A 23 43.39 -3.95 -12.62
CA PRO A 23 43.55 -5.05 -13.55
C PRO A 23 44.26 -6.22 -12.84
N LEU A 24 43.68 -7.42 -12.90
CA LEU A 24 44.42 -8.64 -12.59
C LEU A 24 45.45 -8.88 -13.69
N SER A 25 46.72 -8.68 -13.36
CA SER A 25 47.85 -9.04 -14.19
C SER A 25 48.03 -10.56 -14.23
N ILE A 26 47.94 -11.14 -15.43
CA ILE A 26 48.33 -12.52 -15.68
C ILE A 26 49.81 -12.52 -16.11
N GLN A 27 50.67 -13.20 -15.34
CA GLN A 27 52.04 -13.46 -15.76
C GLN A 27 52.07 -14.50 -16.89
N CYS A 28 52.58 -14.10 -18.05
CA CYS A 28 53.24 -14.98 -19.00
C CYS A 28 54.61 -14.35 -19.33
N GLY A 29 55.66 -15.17 -19.35
CA GLY A 29 57.04 -14.70 -19.30
C GLY A 29 57.72 -14.52 -20.66
N GLY A 30 58.79 -13.72 -20.65
CA GLY A 30 59.86 -13.70 -21.65
C GLY A 30 59.54 -13.00 -22.98
N TYR A 31 60.16 -11.86 -23.26
CA TYR A 31 61.51 -11.82 -23.87
C TYR A 31 62.10 -10.39 -23.88
N SER A 32 63.43 -10.34 -23.75
CA SER A 32 64.40 -9.25 -24.01
C SER A 32 63.94 -7.82 -24.40
N ASN A 33 64.46 -6.86 -23.63
CA ASN A 33 64.62 -5.43 -23.96
C ASN A 33 65.68 -5.22 -25.08
N PRO A 34 65.73 -4.06 -25.78
CA PRO A 34 66.58 -2.97 -25.28
C PRO A 34 66.01 -1.53 -25.43
N ALA A 35 66.47 -0.65 -24.54
CA ALA A 35 66.34 0.82 -24.58
C ALA A 35 67.71 1.44 -25.02
N PRO A 36 68.06 2.74 -24.83
CA PRO A 36 67.28 3.93 -24.42
C PRO A 36 67.61 5.25 -25.17
N VAL A 37 66.71 6.24 -25.14
CA VAL A 37 66.97 7.71 -25.20
C VAL A 37 65.75 8.43 -24.59
N GLY A 38 65.79 9.52 -23.80
CA GLY A 38 66.88 10.23 -23.11
C GLY A 38 66.48 11.69 -22.77
N ASN A 39 66.64 12.12 -21.51
CA ASN A 39 66.58 13.52 -21.00
C ASN A 39 65.23 14.30 -21.09
N SER A 40 64.93 15.31 -20.26
CA SER A 40 65.69 15.98 -19.15
C SER A 40 64.79 16.86 -18.24
N ASP A 41 65.23 17.04 -16.98
CA ASP A 41 65.14 18.28 -16.14
C ASP A 41 63.76 18.85 -15.68
N ALA A 42 63.61 19.46 -14.48
CA ALA A 42 64.49 19.56 -13.30
C ALA A 42 63.72 19.95 -12.00
N ALA A 43 64.46 19.94 -10.87
CA ALA A 43 64.10 20.30 -9.48
C ALA A 43 63.51 21.73 -9.29
N VAL A 44 63.02 22.20 -8.12
CA VAL A 44 63.56 22.24 -6.73
C VAL A 44 62.36 22.38 -5.75
N GLY A 45 62.23 21.63 -4.64
CA GLY A 45 62.80 21.90 -3.29
C GLY A 45 61.95 22.92 -2.50
N SER A 46 61.91 23.02 -1.17
CA SER A 46 62.45 22.20 -0.05
C SER A 46 61.94 22.83 1.27
N GLY A 47 61.72 22.06 2.35
CA GLY A 47 61.51 22.66 3.68
C GLY A 47 60.70 21.81 4.65
N GLY A 48 61.38 21.19 5.63
CA GLY A 48 60.75 20.57 6.79
C GLY A 48 61.31 21.16 8.09
N VAL A 49 60.54 21.07 9.17
CA VAL A 49 60.99 21.35 10.55
C VAL A 49 60.37 20.30 11.50
N THR A 50 61.11 19.90 12.53
CA THR A 50 60.85 18.74 13.41
C THR A 50 60.73 19.11 14.89
N ALA A 51 59.91 18.36 15.64
CA ALA A 51 59.93 18.14 17.11
C ALA A 51 59.70 19.39 18.01
N THR A 52 59.40 19.33 19.33
CA THR A 52 59.21 18.29 20.38
C THR A 52 57.87 18.53 21.14
N GLY A 53 57.40 17.81 22.17
CA GLY A 53 57.78 16.53 22.81
C GLY A 53 57.47 16.49 24.33
N SER A 54 57.04 15.33 24.87
CA SER A 54 56.67 15.03 26.30
C SER A 54 55.41 15.71 26.87
N GLY A 55 54.66 15.16 27.84
CA GLY A 55 54.71 13.86 28.55
C GLY A 55 53.82 13.91 29.82
N GLY A 56 53.41 12.77 30.39
CA GLY A 56 52.71 12.72 31.69
C GLY A 56 51.68 11.58 31.84
N SER A 57 51.89 10.70 32.83
CA SER A 57 50.95 9.64 33.23
C SER A 57 50.25 9.99 34.55
N GLY A 58 49.07 9.40 34.80
CA GLY A 58 48.37 9.50 36.07
C GLY A 58 47.25 8.46 36.16
N THR A 59 47.23 7.67 37.25
CA THR A 59 46.39 6.47 37.40
C THR A 59 45.35 6.60 38.51
N THR A 60 44.33 5.73 38.42
CA THR A 60 43.49 5.19 39.52
C THR A 60 42.53 6.10 40.30
N GLY A 61 41.29 5.62 40.45
CA GLY A 61 40.27 6.16 41.36
C GLY A 61 38.96 5.38 41.27
N SER A 62 38.81 4.33 42.08
CA SER A 62 37.57 3.53 42.19
C SER A 62 36.62 4.09 43.24
N GLY A 63 35.31 4.04 42.98
CA GLY A 63 34.29 4.31 44.01
C GLY A 63 32.91 3.82 43.57
N GLY A 64 32.33 2.89 44.33
CA GLY A 64 30.96 2.43 44.13
C GLY A 64 30.16 2.49 45.44
N SER A 65 28.86 2.76 45.32
CA SER A 65 27.82 2.61 46.35
C SER A 65 26.47 2.82 45.62
N THR A 66 25.64 1.81 45.39
CA THR A 66 24.60 1.27 46.30
C THR A 66 23.61 2.31 46.84
N GLY A 67 22.31 2.08 46.59
CA GLY A 67 21.21 2.93 47.05
C GLY A 67 19.89 2.65 46.31
N SER A 68 19.20 1.58 46.69
CA SER A 68 17.78 1.36 46.36
C SER A 68 16.88 2.15 47.30
N GLU A 69 15.67 2.54 46.87
CA GLU A 69 14.39 2.06 47.43
C GLU A 69 13.16 2.88 46.96
N THR A 70 12.00 2.20 47.00
CA THR A 70 10.59 2.64 47.27
C THR A 70 10.04 3.98 46.71
N GLY A 71 8.76 4.13 46.32
CA GLY A 71 7.62 3.22 46.41
C GLY A 71 6.66 3.57 47.56
N GLY A 72 5.77 4.57 47.40
CA GLY A 72 4.80 4.93 48.45
C GLY A 72 3.81 6.05 48.09
N THR A 73 2.53 5.74 48.22
CA THR A 73 1.32 6.56 48.00
C THR A 73 1.04 7.68 49.03
N GLY A 74 0.31 8.73 48.64
CA GLY A 74 -0.40 9.68 49.53
C GLY A 74 -0.97 10.87 48.72
N VAL A 75 -2.27 10.94 48.42
CA VAL A 75 -3.40 11.46 49.24
C VAL A 75 -3.41 13.00 49.41
N GLU A 76 -4.56 13.58 49.05
CA GLU A 76 -4.90 15.01 49.05
C GLU A 76 -5.00 15.65 50.47
N PRO A 77 -4.93 16.99 50.57
CA PRO A 77 -6.20 17.76 50.67
C PRO A 77 -6.19 19.15 49.99
N GLY A 78 -7.27 19.52 49.30
CA GLY A 78 -7.47 20.87 48.73
C GLY A 78 -8.10 21.92 49.68
N THR A 79 -8.30 23.15 49.20
CA THR A 79 -9.48 24.06 49.41
C THR A 79 -9.25 25.49 48.88
N GLY A 80 -10.32 26.16 48.44
CA GLY A 80 -10.37 27.59 48.06
C GLY A 80 -10.28 27.86 46.55
N GLY A 81 -11.27 28.40 45.84
CA GLY A 81 -12.62 28.84 46.24
C GLY A 81 -12.77 30.36 46.38
N SER A 82 -13.18 31.05 45.31
CA SER A 82 -14.02 32.28 45.37
C SER A 82 -14.52 32.78 43.99
N VAL A 83 -15.86 32.80 43.87
CA VAL A 83 -16.71 33.97 43.50
C VAL A 83 -16.55 34.67 42.12
N GLY A 84 -17.56 34.48 41.25
CA GLY A 84 -18.07 35.53 40.36
C GLY A 84 -19.26 36.28 41.02
N PRO A 85 -19.80 37.38 40.44
CA PRO A 85 -20.85 37.22 39.42
C PRO A 85 -20.96 38.38 38.41
N GLY A 86 -21.96 38.36 37.51
CA GLY A 86 -22.36 39.57 36.77
C GLY A 86 -23.17 39.39 35.49
N THR A 87 -24.43 38.96 35.57
CA THR A 87 -25.41 39.10 34.47
C THR A 87 -26.17 40.43 34.58
N GLY A 88 -26.39 41.12 33.48
CA GLY A 88 -27.27 42.29 33.38
C GLY A 88 -27.46 42.72 31.92
N GLY A 89 -28.65 43.17 31.53
CA GLY A 89 -28.98 43.48 30.14
C GLY A 89 -29.73 44.79 29.92
N ASP A 90 -30.20 44.94 28.68
CA ASP A 90 -31.27 45.83 28.18
C ASP A 90 -31.04 47.31 27.77
N VAL A 91 -31.71 47.64 26.64
CA VAL A 91 -32.15 48.94 26.06
C VAL A 91 -31.15 49.94 25.43
N GLY A 92 -30.99 49.88 24.09
CA GLY A 92 -31.81 50.69 23.17
C GLY A 92 -31.26 51.95 22.44
N THR A 93 -31.94 52.28 21.33
CA THR A 93 -31.79 53.44 20.40
C THR A 93 -30.59 53.41 19.41
N GLY A 94 -30.70 53.80 18.13
CA GLY A 94 -31.86 54.32 17.38
C GLY A 94 -31.67 54.25 15.84
N THR A 95 -32.74 54.53 15.09
CA THR A 95 -32.89 54.33 13.63
C THR A 95 -32.49 55.53 12.76
N GLY A 96 -32.10 55.32 11.48
CA GLY A 96 -32.23 56.37 10.46
C GLY A 96 -31.61 56.13 9.07
N GLY A 97 -32.47 56.02 8.03
CA GLY A 97 -32.18 56.50 6.66
C GLY A 97 -31.56 55.51 5.67
N GLY A 98 -32.20 55.33 4.51
CA GLY A 98 -31.63 54.64 3.34
C GLY A 98 -32.00 55.33 2.03
N VAL A 99 -31.25 55.02 0.96
CA VAL A 99 -31.57 55.36 -0.46
C VAL A 99 -31.09 54.21 -1.36
N GLY A 100 -31.81 53.94 -2.45
CA GLY A 100 -31.62 52.78 -3.33
C GLY A 100 -30.53 52.88 -4.42
N PRO A 101 -30.48 51.90 -5.35
CA PRO A 101 -29.30 51.61 -6.17
C PRO A 101 -29.26 52.34 -7.52
N GLY A 102 -28.05 52.61 -8.01
CA GLY A 102 -27.78 53.16 -9.34
C GLY A 102 -27.57 52.07 -10.40
N THR A 103 -28.39 52.08 -11.45
CA THR A 103 -28.27 51.24 -12.65
C THR A 103 -27.21 51.77 -13.63
N GLY A 104 -26.46 50.88 -14.29
CA GLY A 104 -25.61 51.21 -15.43
C GLY A 104 -25.64 50.10 -16.48
N GLY A 105 -26.39 50.30 -17.57
CA GLY A 105 -26.51 49.33 -18.67
C GLY A 105 -25.50 49.56 -19.80
N GLY A 106 -25.13 48.49 -20.50
CA GLY A 106 -24.38 48.52 -21.76
C GLY A 106 -25.09 47.64 -22.79
N VAL A 107 -25.23 48.13 -24.02
CA VAL A 107 -26.14 47.58 -25.04
C VAL A 107 -25.38 47.03 -26.25
N GLY A 108 -25.87 45.91 -26.79
CA GLY A 108 -25.69 45.53 -28.20
C GLY A 108 -24.58 44.50 -28.48
N THR A 109 -24.71 43.60 -29.46
CA THR A 109 -25.83 43.35 -30.39
C THR A 109 -25.87 41.87 -30.78
N SER A 110 -27.06 41.36 -31.12
CA SER A 110 -27.23 40.07 -31.80
C SER A 110 -27.52 40.32 -33.29
N THR A 111 -26.95 39.48 -34.16
CA THR A 111 -27.43 39.31 -35.54
C THR A 111 -27.45 37.83 -35.88
N GLY A 112 -28.59 37.33 -36.33
CA GLY A 112 -28.74 36.01 -36.92
C GLY A 112 -28.85 36.12 -38.44
N GLY A 113 -28.35 35.11 -39.16
CA GLY A 113 -28.44 35.00 -40.61
C GLY A 113 -28.52 33.53 -41.02
N ALA A 114 -29.37 33.21 -41.99
CA ALA A 114 -29.79 31.84 -42.30
C ALA A 114 -29.17 31.27 -43.60
N GLY A 115 -29.24 29.94 -43.76
CA GLY A 115 -28.90 29.19 -44.98
C GLY A 115 -28.17 27.88 -44.66
N GLY A 116 -28.50 26.71 -45.23
CA GLY A 116 -29.52 26.41 -46.25
C GLY A 116 -29.88 24.91 -46.30
N ILE A 117 -30.78 24.56 -47.23
CA ILE A 117 -31.48 23.26 -47.31
C ILE A 117 -30.89 22.42 -48.47
N ARG A 118 -30.77 21.09 -48.34
CA ARG A 118 -31.30 20.03 -49.28
C ARG A 118 -30.82 18.58 -48.96
N PRO A 119 -31.51 17.51 -49.47
CA PRO A 119 -31.87 16.37 -48.62
C PRO A 119 -31.55 14.97 -49.19
N GLY A 120 -32.00 13.92 -48.49
CA GLY A 120 -32.04 12.53 -49.00
C GLY A 120 -33.27 11.75 -48.51
N THR A 121 -34.23 11.52 -49.42
CA THR A 121 -35.26 10.44 -49.37
C THR A 121 -34.59 9.08 -49.65
N GLY A 122 -35.12 7.89 -49.37
CA GLY A 122 -36.44 7.38 -48.94
C GLY A 122 -36.60 5.93 -49.47
N GLY A 123 -37.44 5.08 -48.88
CA GLY A 123 -37.66 3.69 -49.34
C GLY A 123 -38.12 2.72 -48.23
N THR A 124 -39.43 2.57 -48.02
CA THR A 124 -40.29 1.44 -48.48
C THR A 124 -40.21 0.14 -47.66
N GLY A 125 -41.35 -0.27 -47.08
CA GLY A 125 -41.56 -1.58 -46.44
C GLY A 125 -41.84 -2.71 -47.45
N PRO A 126 -42.63 -3.77 -47.12
CA PRO A 126 -43.79 -3.75 -46.23
C PRO A 126 -43.74 -4.79 -45.08
N GLY A 127 -44.74 -4.74 -44.19
CA GLY A 127 -45.00 -5.79 -43.21
C GLY A 127 -46.15 -6.71 -43.62
N THR A 128 -46.21 -7.90 -43.01
CA THR A 128 -47.37 -8.80 -43.03
C THR A 128 -47.62 -9.32 -41.62
N GLY A 129 -48.82 -9.10 -41.10
CA GLY A 129 -49.23 -9.65 -39.81
C GLY A 129 -49.66 -11.12 -39.91
N GLY A 130 -49.47 -11.86 -38.82
CA GLY A 130 -50.00 -13.21 -38.64
C GLY A 130 -50.10 -13.51 -37.15
N ALA A 131 -51.32 -13.80 -36.67
CA ALA A 131 -51.58 -14.12 -35.26
C ALA A 131 -51.85 -15.62 -35.11
N SER A 132 -51.23 -16.27 -34.11
CA SER A 132 -51.67 -17.57 -33.62
C SER A 132 -51.26 -17.79 -32.16
N VAL A 133 -52.10 -18.52 -31.44
CA VAL A 133 -52.11 -18.66 -29.97
C VAL A 133 -51.06 -19.64 -29.44
N GLY A 134 -50.39 -19.20 -28.36
CA GLY A 134 -49.86 -19.93 -27.20
C GLY A 134 -49.63 -21.44 -27.21
N THR A 135 -48.39 -21.80 -26.87
CA THR A 135 -48.03 -22.97 -26.04
C THR A 135 -47.05 -22.52 -24.95
N GLY A 136 -47.30 -22.84 -23.69
CA GLY A 136 -46.40 -22.48 -22.58
C GLY A 136 -45.21 -23.44 -22.44
N GLY A 137 -44.08 -22.94 -21.92
CA GLY A 137 -42.94 -23.78 -21.59
C GLY A 137 -41.64 -23.02 -21.29
N ALA A 138 -41.07 -23.30 -20.11
CA ALA A 138 -39.66 -23.11 -19.71
C ALA A 138 -39.00 -21.71 -19.79
N GLY A 139 -38.67 -21.20 -18.59
CA GLY A 139 -37.33 -20.68 -18.27
C GLY A 139 -36.66 -19.73 -19.26
N GLY A 140 -37.10 -18.47 -19.28
CA GLY A 140 -36.32 -17.39 -19.92
C GLY A 140 -34.98 -17.19 -19.22
N VAL A 141 -33.90 -17.70 -19.82
CA VAL A 141 -32.53 -17.36 -19.44
C VAL A 141 -32.34 -15.86 -19.70
N GLY A 142 -32.38 -15.08 -18.63
CA GLY A 142 -32.08 -13.66 -18.67
C GLY A 142 -30.62 -13.43 -19.01
N THR A 143 -30.29 -13.34 -20.31
CA THR A 143 -29.07 -12.67 -20.74
C THR A 143 -29.08 -11.28 -20.12
N VAL A 144 -28.10 -10.99 -19.28
CA VAL A 144 -27.84 -9.63 -18.82
C VAL A 144 -27.46 -8.81 -20.05
N LYS A 145 -28.45 -8.15 -20.64
CA LYS A 145 -28.19 -6.95 -21.42
C LYS A 145 -27.49 -5.99 -20.47
N THR A 146 -26.36 -5.45 -20.88
CA THR A 146 -25.78 -4.26 -20.25
C THR A 146 -26.89 -3.24 -20.09
N ASP A 147 -27.21 -2.87 -18.85
CA ASP A 147 -28.13 -1.77 -18.60
C ASP A 147 -27.32 -0.48 -18.60
N PRO A 148 -27.39 0.36 -19.66
CA PRO A 148 -26.65 1.61 -19.71
C PRO A 148 -27.13 2.65 -18.67
N ALA A 149 -28.18 2.36 -17.89
CA ALA A 149 -28.61 3.20 -16.77
C ALA A 149 -27.82 2.97 -15.45
N ILE A 150 -26.77 2.15 -15.46
CA ILE A 150 -25.95 1.83 -14.27
C ILE A 150 -24.71 2.73 -14.14
N ASP A 151 -24.29 3.41 -15.20
CA ASP A 151 -22.93 3.97 -15.30
C ASP A 151 -22.85 5.50 -15.18
N GLY A 152 -22.25 5.95 -14.07
CA GLY A 152 -21.70 7.30 -13.93
C GLY A 152 -20.47 7.50 -14.83
N PRO A 153 -19.97 8.75 -15.00
CA PRO A 153 -19.10 9.16 -16.11
C PRO A 153 -17.65 8.64 -16.05
N PHE A 154 -17.35 7.68 -15.17
CA PHE A 154 -16.03 7.07 -15.01
C PHE A 154 -15.97 5.58 -15.36
N ALA A 155 -17.06 5.03 -15.89
CA ALA A 155 -17.03 3.69 -16.49
C ALA A 155 -16.21 3.72 -17.79
N THR A 156 -14.93 3.33 -17.70
CA THR A 156 -14.38 2.50 -18.78
C THR A 156 -15.32 1.30 -18.93
N PRO A 157 -15.73 0.92 -20.15
CA PRO A 157 -16.73 -0.13 -20.33
C PRO A 157 -16.21 -1.40 -19.68
N TYR A 158 -16.96 -1.95 -18.71
CA TYR A 158 -16.51 -3.07 -17.89
C TYR A 158 -16.01 -4.21 -18.77
N GLU A 159 -14.69 -4.34 -18.84
CA GLU A 159 -14.06 -5.36 -19.64
C GLU A 159 -14.29 -6.68 -18.91
N TYR A 160 -15.21 -7.52 -19.43
CA TYR A 160 -15.53 -8.85 -18.90
C TYR A 160 -14.34 -9.81 -19.07
N LYS A 161 -13.29 -9.54 -18.28
CA LYS A 161 -11.96 -10.15 -18.34
C LYS A 161 -11.54 -10.58 -16.95
N VAL A 162 -10.76 -11.66 -16.89
CA VAL A 162 -10.09 -12.10 -15.66
C VAL A 162 -9.19 -10.98 -15.11
N HIS A 163 -9.18 -10.80 -13.79
CA HIS A 163 -8.44 -9.77 -13.05
C HIS A 163 -8.88 -8.31 -13.24
N HIS A 164 -9.93 -8.04 -14.03
CA HIS A 164 -10.50 -6.69 -14.12
C HIS A 164 -11.64 -6.60 -13.10
N PRO A 165 -11.54 -5.75 -12.06
CA PRO A 165 -12.66 -5.54 -11.17
C PRO A 165 -13.87 -4.99 -11.93
N PHE A 166 -15.04 -5.56 -11.69
CA PHE A 166 -16.29 -5.04 -12.22
C PHE A 166 -17.32 -4.80 -11.11
N ARG A 167 -18.24 -3.89 -11.41
CA ARG A 167 -19.18 -3.31 -10.47
C ARG A 167 -20.58 -3.82 -10.76
N MET A 168 -21.16 -4.61 -9.86
CA MET A 168 -22.59 -4.92 -9.91
C MET A 168 -23.33 -3.87 -9.10
N THR A 169 -24.24 -3.13 -9.74
CA THR A 169 -25.20 -2.24 -9.04
C THR A 169 -26.60 -2.84 -9.13
N LEU A 170 -27.33 -2.82 -8.02
CA LEU A 170 -28.67 -3.35 -7.85
C LEU A 170 -29.58 -2.23 -7.33
N ASP A 171 -30.84 -2.24 -7.76
CA ASP A 171 -31.89 -1.47 -7.10
C ASP A 171 -32.29 -2.17 -5.80
N GLY A 172 -32.43 -1.38 -4.74
CA GLY A 172 -32.84 -1.82 -3.42
C GLY A 172 -33.73 -0.78 -2.71
N PRO A 173 -33.72 -0.73 -1.36
CA PRO A 173 -34.33 0.34 -0.60
C PRO A 173 -33.79 1.71 -0.98
N MET A 174 -34.68 2.70 -1.05
CA MET A 174 -34.31 4.12 -1.00
C MET A 174 -33.75 4.45 0.39
N SER A 175 -32.60 5.13 0.44
CA SER A 175 -32.03 5.68 1.67
C SER A 175 -31.18 6.93 1.37
N SER A 176 -30.55 7.49 2.40
CA SER A 176 -29.47 8.49 2.32
C SER A 176 -28.33 8.09 3.24
N ASP A 177 -27.13 8.61 3.02
CA ASP A 177 -26.01 8.45 3.95
C ASP A 177 -26.27 9.05 5.36
N THR A 178 -27.34 9.83 5.53
CA THR A 178 -27.88 10.32 6.81
C THR A 178 -29.10 9.53 7.34
N GLY A 179 -29.53 8.47 6.64
CA GLY A 179 -30.72 7.70 6.99
C GLY A 179 -30.51 6.89 8.26
N ASN A 180 -31.40 7.03 9.25
CA ASN A 180 -31.22 6.45 10.59
C ASN A 180 -32.20 5.32 10.96
N MET A 181 -33.32 5.21 10.25
CA MET A 181 -34.39 4.23 10.55
C MET A 181 -35.04 3.74 9.25
N PRO A 182 -34.48 2.72 8.59
CA PRO A 182 -33.24 2.01 8.91
C PRO A 182 -31.95 2.78 8.57
N ASN A 183 -30.83 2.46 9.24
CA ASN A 183 -29.49 2.91 8.86
C ASN A 183 -28.97 2.06 7.68
N PRO A 184 -28.55 2.65 6.54
CA PRO A 184 -28.19 1.87 5.36
C PRO A 184 -26.86 1.10 5.46
N PHE A 185 -26.00 1.43 6.42
CA PHE A 185 -24.70 0.79 6.65
C PHE A 185 -24.76 -0.28 7.75
N LEU A 186 -25.77 -0.22 8.64
CA LEU A 186 -25.98 -1.19 9.72
C LEU A 186 -27.15 -2.15 9.46
N ASP A 187 -28.30 -1.64 9.03
CA ASP A 187 -29.57 -2.38 9.06
C ASP A 187 -29.92 -3.07 7.74
N TYR A 188 -29.03 -2.97 6.75
CA TYR A 188 -29.13 -3.67 5.47
C TYR A 188 -27.82 -4.40 5.14
N ARG A 189 -27.91 -5.67 4.74
CA ARG A 189 -26.75 -6.48 4.31
C ARG A 189 -26.97 -7.03 2.92
N LEU A 190 -26.22 -6.50 1.95
CA LEU A 190 -26.09 -7.07 0.61
C LEU A 190 -24.86 -7.99 0.57
N VAL A 191 -25.03 -9.22 0.09
CA VAL A 191 -23.93 -10.12 -0.30
C VAL A 191 -24.24 -10.70 -1.66
N VAL A 192 -23.29 -10.66 -2.60
CA VAL A 192 -23.42 -11.38 -3.87
C VAL A 192 -22.41 -12.51 -3.89
N THR A 193 -22.93 -13.74 -3.92
CA THR A 193 -22.13 -14.95 -3.93
C THR A 193 -21.83 -15.35 -5.36
N PHE A 194 -20.58 -15.14 -5.81
CA PHE A 194 -20.09 -15.56 -7.12
C PHE A 194 -19.50 -16.96 -7.04
N ARG A 195 -19.80 -17.81 -8.02
CA ARG A 195 -19.17 -19.12 -8.20
C ARG A 195 -18.37 -19.13 -9.50
N THR A 196 -17.10 -19.50 -9.40
CA THR A 196 -16.16 -19.53 -10.53
C THR A 196 -16.30 -20.80 -11.38
N PRO A 197 -15.69 -20.86 -12.58
CA PRO A 197 -15.65 -22.07 -13.40
C PRO A 197 -15.07 -23.29 -12.68
N SER A 198 -14.04 -23.11 -11.84
CA SER A 198 -13.48 -24.20 -11.01
C SER A 198 -14.35 -24.57 -9.79
N GLY A 199 -15.43 -23.84 -9.55
CA GLY A 199 -16.37 -24.08 -8.46
C GLY A 199 -16.02 -23.39 -7.14
N LYS A 200 -14.98 -22.55 -7.09
CA LYS A 200 -14.69 -21.68 -5.93
C LYS A 200 -15.84 -20.70 -5.70
N VAL A 201 -16.02 -20.28 -4.46
CA VAL A 201 -17.15 -19.45 -4.02
C VAL A 201 -16.64 -18.19 -3.34
N TYR A 202 -17.15 -17.03 -3.76
CA TYR A 202 -16.79 -15.70 -3.26
C TYR A 202 -18.07 -14.96 -2.80
N PRO A 203 -18.40 -15.00 -1.50
CA PRO A 203 -19.52 -14.24 -0.93
C PRO A 203 -19.11 -12.78 -0.72
N VAL A 204 -19.19 -11.97 -1.77
CA VAL A 204 -18.66 -10.59 -1.74
C VAL A 204 -19.69 -9.66 -1.10
N ALA A 205 -19.27 -8.98 -0.02
CA ALA A 205 -20.06 -7.96 0.67
C ALA A 205 -20.35 -6.77 -0.27
N GLY A 206 -21.54 -6.20 -0.11
CA GLY A 206 -21.97 -5.00 -0.81
C GLY A 206 -22.34 -3.88 0.14
N TYR A 207 -22.45 -2.68 -0.42
CA TYR A 207 -22.62 -1.43 0.32
C TYR A 207 -23.71 -0.54 -0.29
N PHE A 208 -24.21 0.41 0.50
CA PHE A 208 -25.13 1.44 0.01
C PHE A 208 -24.35 2.49 -0.79
N ALA A 209 -24.76 2.76 -2.03
CA ALA A 209 -24.03 3.62 -2.97
C ALA A 209 -24.81 4.89 -3.38
N GLY A 210 -25.84 5.28 -2.62
CA GLY A 210 -26.64 6.47 -2.90
C GLY A 210 -27.42 6.36 -4.21
N ASP A 211 -27.23 7.33 -5.11
CA ASP A 211 -27.74 7.31 -6.49
C ASP A 211 -26.85 6.49 -7.45
N GLY A 212 -25.72 5.98 -6.97
CA GLY A 212 -24.70 5.27 -7.74
C GLY A 212 -23.70 6.16 -8.49
N ASN A 213 -23.84 7.49 -8.40
CA ASN A 213 -23.12 8.51 -9.15
C ASN A 213 -22.78 9.75 -8.27
N PHE A 214 -22.10 9.52 -7.14
CA PHE A 214 -21.63 10.55 -6.19
C PHE A 214 -22.74 11.30 -5.40
N GLY A 215 -24.01 10.97 -5.60
CA GLY A 215 -25.12 11.45 -4.76
C GLY A 215 -25.21 10.69 -3.43
N SER A 216 -25.58 11.41 -2.37
CA SER A 216 -25.73 10.90 -1.00
C SER A 216 -26.95 10.01 -0.79
N ALA A 217 -28.00 10.19 -1.59
CA ALA A 217 -29.30 9.54 -1.46
C ALA A 217 -29.77 8.87 -2.75
N GLY A 218 -30.49 7.76 -2.63
CA GLY A 218 -30.98 6.97 -3.76
C GLY A 218 -31.25 5.52 -3.36
N ASN A 219 -31.38 4.64 -4.34
CA ASN A 219 -31.69 3.22 -4.17
C ASN A 219 -30.60 2.27 -4.68
N LYS A 220 -29.39 2.75 -4.92
CA LYS A 220 -28.33 1.94 -5.54
C LYS A 220 -27.50 1.24 -4.48
N TRP A 221 -27.40 -0.07 -4.63
CA TRP A 221 -26.62 -0.96 -3.77
C TRP A 221 -25.57 -1.68 -4.63
N ARG A 222 -24.35 -1.80 -4.14
CA ARG A 222 -23.19 -2.09 -4.99
C ARG A 222 -22.28 -3.16 -4.42
N VAL A 223 -21.75 -4.01 -5.32
CA VAL A 223 -20.69 -4.98 -5.05
C VAL A 223 -19.61 -4.84 -6.12
N HIS A 224 -18.34 -4.87 -5.71
CA HIS A 224 -17.21 -4.94 -6.63
C HIS A 224 -16.59 -6.34 -6.61
N PHE A 225 -16.57 -7.02 -7.76
CA PHE A 225 -15.98 -8.34 -7.90
C PHE A 225 -14.71 -8.30 -8.75
N ASN A 226 -13.58 -8.78 -8.21
CA ASN A 226 -12.34 -9.03 -8.95
C ASN A 226 -12.23 -10.54 -9.28
N PRO A 227 -12.51 -10.95 -10.53
CA PRO A 227 -12.60 -12.36 -10.89
C PRO A 227 -11.23 -13.00 -11.14
N PRO A 228 -10.94 -14.19 -10.57
CA PRO A 228 -9.64 -14.83 -10.71
C PRO A 228 -9.48 -15.80 -11.90
N GLU A 229 -10.56 -16.13 -12.63
CA GLU A 229 -10.58 -17.20 -13.63
C GLU A 229 -11.26 -16.78 -14.94
N VAL A 230 -10.90 -17.44 -16.05
CA VAL A 230 -11.55 -17.33 -17.37
C VAL A 230 -12.66 -18.36 -17.48
N GLY A 231 -13.81 -18.01 -18.07
CA GLY A 231 -14.93 -18.93 -18.30
C GLY A 231 -16.26 -18.45 -17.71
N ALA A 232 -17.20 -19.38 -17.54
CA ALA A 232 -18.56 -19.09 -17.09
C ALA A 232 -18.69 -19.01 -15.56
N TYR A 233 -19.35 -17.95 -15.09
CA TYR A 233 -19.65 -17.68 -13.69
C TYR A 233 -21.15 -17.74 -13.43
N THR A 234 -21.54 -18.15 -12.23
CA THR A 234 -22.89 -17.95 -11.70
C THR A 234 -22.84 -17.00 -10.50
N TYR A 235 -23.92 -16.27 -10.23
CA TYR A 235 -24.06 -15.51 -8.99
C TYR A 235 -25.45 -15.68 -8.37
N THR A 236 -25.52 -15.49 -7.05
CA THR A 236 -26.77 -15.38 -6.27
C THR A 236 -26.69 -14.18 -5.34
N VAL A 237 -27.74 -13.37 -5.30
CA VAL A 237 -27.90 -12.23 -4.38
C VAL A 237 -28.52 -12.71 -3.06
N GLU A 238 -27.91 -12.39 -1.93
CA GLU A 238 -28.54 -12.35 -0.61
C GLU A 238 -28.72 -10.87 -0.23
N PHE A 239 -29.95 -10.45 0.10
CA PHE A 239 -30.20 -9.09 0.59
C PHE A 239 -31.15 -9.10 1.78
N ARG A 240 -30.65 -8.61 2.91
CA ARG A 240 -31.29 -8.74 4.23
C ARG A 240 -31.52 -7.38 4.88
N ALA A 241 -32.63 -7.27 5.59
CA ALA A 241 -32.96 -6.14 6.46
C ALA A 241 -33.10 -6.58 7.93
N GLY A 242 -32.63 -5.75 8.85
CA GLY A 242 -32.80 -5.96 10.29
C GLY A 242 -31.69 -5.28 11.10
N ALA A 243 -31.98 -4.97 12.37
CA ALA A 243 -31.07 -4.20 13.22
C ALA A 243 -29.63 -4.75 13.23
N ASN A 244 -28.66 -3.93 12.81
CA ASN A 244 -27.24 -4.27 12.71
C ASN A 244 -26.90 -5.50 11.84
N VAL A 245 -27.77 -5.93 10.92
CA VAL A 245 -27.56 -7.15 10.11
C VAL A 245 -26.28 -7.12 9.28
N ALA A 246 -25.84 -5.94 8.79
CA ALA A 246 -24.61 -5.75 8.02
C ALA A 246 -23.37 -6.31 8.71
N ILE A 247 -23.27 -6.08 10.03
CA ILE A 247 -22.10 -6.46 10.85
C ILE A 247 -22.20 -7.86 11.46
N THR A 248 -23.20 -8.66 11.05
CA THR A 248 -23.34 -10.07 11.45
C THR A 248 -22.72 -10.99 10.39
N THR A 249 -22.00 -12.02 10.84
CA THR A 249 -21.32 -12.99 9.96
C THR A 249 -22.15 -14.25 9.68
N GLY A 250 -23.32 -14.40 10.30
CA GLY A 250 -24.23 -15.53 10.06
C GLY A 250 -25.01 -15.38 8.75
N ALA A 251 -25.02 -16.43 7.92
CA ALA A 251 -25.81 -16.48 6.69
C ALA A 251 -27.33 -16.45 7.00
N GLY A 252 -28.12 -15.78 6.14
CA GLY A 252 -29.58 -15.74 6.27
C GLY A 252 -30.14 -14.92 7.44
N THR A 253 -29.32 -14.33 8.32
CA THR A 253 -29.75 -13.39 9.38
C THR A 253 -30.58 -12.24 8.81
N GLY A 254 -31.64 -11.85 9.51
CA GLY A 254 -32.54 -10.77 9.09
C GLY A 254 -33.61 -11.22 8.09
N THR A 255 -34.46 -10.28 7.70
CA THR A 255 -35.58 -10.51 6.78
C THR A 255 -35.11 -10.34 5.33
N ALA A 256 -35.41 -11.31 4.46
CA ALA A 256 -35.12 -11.21 3.03
C ALA A 256 -35.89 -10.05 2.38
N MET A 257 -35.26 -9.33 1.44
CA MET A 257 -35.89 -8.25 0.70
C MET A 257 -35.43 -8.22 -0.76
N ALA A 258 -36.22 -7.62 -1.67
CA ALA A 258 -35.85 -7.59 -3.08
C ALA A 258 -34.49 -6.87 -3.30
N PRO A 259 -33.55 -7.42 -4.12
CA PRO A 259 -33.70 -8.60 -4.97
C PRO A 259 -33.00 -9.88 -4.41
N ASP A 260 -33.18 -10.21 -3.13
CA ASP A 260 -32.76 -11.48 -2.53
C ASP A 260 -33.22 -12.70 -3.36
N GLY A 261 -32.36 -13.70 -3.48
CA GLY A 261 -32.58 -14.88 -4.32
C GLY A 261 -32.38 -14.65 -5.81
N LYS A 262 -32.15 -13.41 -6.28
CA LYS A 262 -31.84 -13.14 -7.71
C LYS A 262 -30.56 -13.85 -8.10
N MET A 263 -30.65 -14.67 -9.16
CA MET A 263 -29.52 -15.37 -9.75
C MET A 263 -29.19 -14.83 -11.13
N GLY A 264 -28.00 -15.14 -11.62
CA GLY A 264 -27.64 -14.92 -13.02
C GLY A 264 -26.28 -15.53 -13.38
N THR A 265 -25.90 -15.33 -14.64
CA THR A 265 -24.65 -15.87 -15.20
C THR A 265 -23.97 -14.86 -16.10
N PHE A 266 -22.65 -14.89 -16.15
CA PHE A 266 -21.83 -14.15 -17.10
C PHE A 266 -20.62 -15.00 -17.51
N SER A 267 -19.81 -14.55 -18.46
CA SER A 267 -18.57 -15.22 -18.84
C SER A 267 -17.46 -14.22 -19.02
N LEU A 268 -16.24 -14.62 -18.69
CA LEU A 268 -15.04 -13.78 -18.77
C LEU A 268 -14.03 -14.35 -19.75
N ILE A 269 -13.31 -13.47 -20.42
CA ILE A 269 -12.18 -13.81 -21.30
C ILE A 269 -10.84 -13.46 -20.65
N ALA A 270 -9.72 -13.73 -21.34
CA ALA A 270 -8.39 -13.37 -20.86
C ALA A 270 -8.18 -11.84 -20.79
N THR A 271 -7.31 -11.40 -19.87
CA THR A 271 -6.84 -10.01 -19.82
C THR A 271 -5.94 -9.69 -21.02
N ASP A 272 -6.00 -8.44 -21.49
CA ASP A 272 -5.10 -7.87 -22.49
C ASP A 272 -4.13 -6.82 -21.89
N LYS A 273 -4.17 -6.61 -20.58
CA LYS A 273 -3.28 -5.68 -19.88
C LYS A 273 -1.91 -6.33 -19.65
N THR A 274 -0.90 -5.50 -19.44
CA THR A 274 0.48 -5.91 -19.17
C THR A 274 0.95 -5.39 -17.83
N ALA A 275 1.79 -6.16 -17.12
CA ALA A 275 2.43 -5.72 -15.88
C ALA A 275 3.15 -4.36 -16.07
N PRO A 276 3.15 -3.46 -15.07
CA PRO A 276 2.85 -3.71 -13.66
C PRO A 276 1.36 -3.71 -13.28
N ASP A 277 0.45 -3.30 -14.17
CA ASP A 277 -1.02 -3.27 -13.95
C ASP A 277 -1.52 -4.56 -13.28
N PHE A 278 -2.21 -4.45 -12.14
CA PHE A 278 -2.72 -5.62 -11.43
C PHE A 278 -3.81 -6.37 -12.20
N ARG A 279 -4.45 -5.74 -13.18
CA ARG A 279 -5.36 -6.42 -14.13
C ARG A 279 -4.61 -7.35 -15.09
N ALA A 280 -3.27 -7.30 -15.13
CA ALA A 280 -2.42 -8.22 -15.87
C ALA A 280 -1.88 -9.36 -15.00
N THR A 281 -1.58 -9.09 -13.73
CA THR A 281 -0.91 -10.02 -12.80
C THR A 281 -1.85 -10.67 -11.78
N GLY A 282 -3.07 -10.15 -11.63
CA GLY A 282 -4.05 -10.55 -10.63
C GLY A 282 -3.69 -10.06 -9.21
N LYS A 283 -4.61 -10.30 -8.27
CA LYS A 283 -4.45 -9.91 -6.87
C LYS A 283 -3.13 -10.41 -6.25
N VAL A 284 -2.52 -9.57 -5.43
CA VAL A 284 -1.45 -9.93 -4.50
C VAL A 284 -2.08 -10.68 -3.32
N THR A 285 -1.62 -11.90 -3.04
CA THR A 285 -2.24 -12.80 -2.06
C THR A 285 -1.22 -13.59 -1.25
N TYR A 286 -1.67 -14.16 -0.14
CA TYR A 286 -0.89 -15.05 0.71
C TYR A 286 -1.13 -16.53 0.37
N ASN A 287 -0.06 -17.34 0.29
CA ASN A 287 -0.14 -18.79 -0.01
C ASN A 287 0.56 -19.68 1.01
N LYS A 288 0.56 -19.28 2.29
CA LYS A 288 1.25 -20.01 3.38
C LYS A 288 2.77 -20.11 3.18
N LYS A 289 3.38 -19.04 2.68
CA LYS A 289 4.83 -18.87 2.50
C LYS A 289 5.27 -17.48 2.96
N HIS A 290 6.58 -17.29 3.13
CA HIS A 290 7.19 -16.05 3.61
C HIS A 290 7.16 -14.86 2.63
N TYR A 291 6.49 -15.00 1.48
CA TYR A 291 6.29 -13.92 0.52
C TYR A 291 4.84 -13.91 0.06
N LEU A 292 4.31 -12.71 -0.23
CA LEU A 292 3.10 -12.57 -1.02
C LEU A 292 3.40 -12.94 -2.48
N HIS A 293 2.34 -13.13 -3.27
CA HIS A 293 2.46 -13.46 -4.69
C HIS A 293 1.25 -12.98 -5.50
N THR A 294 1.48 -12.67 -6.76
CA THR A 294 0.43 -12.32 -7.75
C THR A 294 -0.22 -13.60 -8.30
N ILE A 295 -1.56 -13.70 -8.27
CA ILE A 295 -2.26 -14.95 -8.61
C ILE A 295 -2.18 -15.35 -10.09
N GLY A 296 -2.04 -14.40 -11.01
CA GLY A 296 -2.06 -14.63 -12.46
C GLY A 296 -0.76 -15.19 -13.02
N ASP A 297 0.38 -14.93 -12.36
CA ASP A 297 1.70 -15.43 -12.77
C ASP A 297 2.46 -16.23 -11.68
N GLY A 298 1.91 -16.28 -10.46
CA GLY A 298 2.46 -17.03 -9.33
C GLY A 298 3.78 -16.49 -8.76
N LYS A 299 4.25 -15.32 -9.20
CA LYS A 299 5.57 -14.79 -8.82
C LYS A 299 5.57 -14.20 -7.41
N PRO A 300 6.67 -14.32 -6.63
CA PRO A 300 6.83 -13.59 -5.39
C PRO A 300 6.72 -12.08 -5.60
N TRP A 301 5.99 -11.42 -4.70
CA TRP A 301 5.80 -9.97 -4.67
C TRP A 301 6.47 -9.41 -3.41
N ILE A 302 7.36 -8.43 -3.59
CA ILE A 302 8.04 -7.74 -2.49
C ILE A 302 7.52 -6.29 -2.42
N LYS A 303 7.14 -5.88 -1.21
CA LYS A 303 6.69 -4.51 -0.92
C LYS A 303 7.87 -3.53 -0.96
N THR A 304 7.75 -2.44 -1.71
CA THR A 304 8.70 -1.32 -1.64
C THR A 304 7.95 -0.01 -1.87
N GLY A 305 7.69 0.70 -0.79
CA GLY A 305 6.76 1.83 -0.80
C GLY A 305 7.13 2.98 0.10
N SER A 306 6.16 3.84 0.32
CA SER A 306 6.17 4.94 1.29
C SER A 306 5.12 4.64 2.35
N ASN A 307 5.44 4.80 3.63
CA ASN A 307 4.42 4.87 4.69
C ASN A 307 3.96 6.31 4.91
N SER A 308 4.71 7.26 4.34
CA SER A 308 4.46 8.69 4.44
C SER A 308 4.00 9.34 3.13
N PRO A 309 3.21 10.43 3.22
CA PRO A 309 2.58 10.91 4.43
C PRO A 309 1.49 9.91 4.90
N GLU A 310 1.43 9.58 6.18
CA GLU A 310 0.52 8.54 6.68
C GLU A 310 -0.96 8.97 6.58
N ASN A 311 -1.19 10.28 6.67
CA ASN A 311 -2.43 10.98 6.35
C ASN A 311 -2.60 11.22 4.83
N PHE A 312 -2.13 10.30 3.98
CA PHE A 312 -2.15 10.41 2.51
C PHE A 312 -3.52 10.83 1.92
N LEU A 313 -4.61 10.45 2.60
CA LEU A 313 -6.00 10.70 2.20
C LEU A 313 -6.60 12.00 2.78
N GLY A 314 -5.85 12.74 3.60
CA GLY A 314 -6.15 14.08 4.13
C GLY A 314 -6.05 15.17 3.06
N TYR A 315 -6.73 14.95 1.93
CA TYR A 315 -6.52 15.67 0.68
C TYR A 315 -7.67 16.65 0.39
N ASN A 316 -7.30 17.91 0.10
CA ASN A 316 -8.21 19.05 0.05
C ASN A 316 -9.22 19.06 -1.12
N GLU A 317 -9.02 18.21 -2.13
CA GLU A 317 -9.96 18.08 -3.26
C GLU A 317 -10.93 16.88 -3.11
N PHE A 318 -10.82 16.09 -2.05
CA PHE A 318 -11.87 15.15 -1.65
C PHE A 318 -13.06 15.90 -1.02
N SER A 319 -14.24 15.30 -1.13
CA SER A 319 -15.47 15.83 -0.55
C SER A 319 -15.49 15.65 0.97
N ASN A 320 -15.99 16.65 1.71
CA ASN A 320 -16.19 16.58 3.15
C ASN A 320 -14.93 16.18 3.95
N THR A 321 -13.77 16.62 3.46
CA THR A 321 -12.47 16.49 4.16
C THR A 321 -12.18 17.81 4.86
N ASP A 322 -11.98 17.75 6.18
CA ASP A 322 -11.65 18.88 7.03
C ASP A 322 -10.45 18.56 7.93
N ASP A 323 -9.58 19.55 8.11
CA ASP A 323 -8.50 19.46 9.10
C ASP A 323 -9.07 19.58 10.51
N GLY A 324 -8.76 18.61 11.35
CA GLY A 324 -9.28 18.48 12.71
C GLY A 324 -8.43 19.22 13.74
N PRO A 325 -9.04 19.68 14.85
CA PRO A 325 -8.30 20.38 15.89
C PRO A 325 -7.27 19.47 16.56
N GLY A 326 -6.02 19.92 16.64
CA GLY A 326 -4.97 19.26 17.43
C GLY A 326 -4.06 18.28 16.69
N GLY A 327 -4.22 18.11 15.37
CA GLY A 327 -3.19 17.44 14.55
C GLY A 327 -1.86 18.21 14.54
N LEU A 328 -0.77 17.52 14.22
CA LEU A 328 0.58 18.09 14.15
C LEU A 328 0.74 19.12 13.03
N ALA A 329 -0.03 18.98 11.94
CA ALA A 329 -0.06 19.90 10.81
C ALA A 329 -1.32 20.80 10.90
N VAL A 330 -1.19 21.97 11.54
CA VAL A 330 -2.35 22.83 11.85
C VAL A 330 -2.79 23.70 10.65
N ASN A 331 -4.10 23.71 10.37
CA ASN A 331 -4.74 24.31 9.19
C ASN A 331 -4.19 23.74 7.87
N PHE A 332 -3.93 22.44 7.83
CA PHE A 332 -3.30 21.76 6.70
C PHE A 332 -4.19 20.64 6.14
N LEU A 333 -4.32 20.64 4.81
CA LEU A 333 -4.78 19.50 4.03
C LEU A 333 -3.87 19.39 2.82
N HIS A 334 -3.53 18.17 2.44
CA HIS A 334 -2.69 17.91 1.29
C HIS A 334 -3.29 18.50 0.00
N SER A 335 -2.44 19.07 -0.85
CA SER A 335 -2.77 19.50 -2.21
C SER A 335 -1.97 18.74 -3.26
N TYR A 336 -0.81 18.19 -2.88
CA TYR A 336 0.19 17.59 -3.76
C TYR A 336 0.49 18.43 -5.01
N GLY A 337 0.48 19.76 -4.86
CA GLY A 337 0.72 20.72 -5.94
C GLY A 337 1.94 20.40 -6.84
N PRO A 338 3.11 20.02 -6.29
CA PRO A 338 4.29 19.59 -7.07
C PRO A 338 4.04 18.40 -8.00
N HIS A 339 3.03 17.58 -7.73
CA HIS A 339 2.66 16.40 -8.50
C HIS A 339 1.57 16.64 -9.54
N VAL A 340 0.97 17.83 -9.62
CA VAL A 340 0.03 18.18 -10.71
C VAL A 340 0.70 18.06 -12.10
N ALA A 341 2.02 18.28 -12.19
CA ALA A 341 2.80 18.06 -13.41
C ALA A 341 2.96 16.57 -13.78
N ASP A 342 2.75 15.64 -12.84
CA ASP A 342 2.81 14.20 -13.05
C ASP A 342 1.49 13.63 -13.57
N TRP A 343 0.36 14.31 -13.37
CA TRP A 343 -0.91 14.01 -14.04
C TRP A 343 -0.78 14.18 -15.56
N LYS A 344 -1.39 13.26 -16.33
CA LYS A 344 -1.35 13.22 -17.80
C LYS A 344 -2.76 13.23 -18.37
N MET A 345 -2.88 13.67 -19.62
CA MET A 345 -4.15 13.64 -20.35
C MET A 345 -4.70 12.21 -20.41
N GLY A 346 -5.92 12.01 -19.92
CA GLY A 346 -6.57 10.69 -19.84
C GLY A 346 -6.43 10.00 -18.48
N ASP A 347 -5.60 10.49 -17.56
CA ASP A 347 -5.68 10.07 -16.16
C ASP A 347 -6.98 10.58 -15.52
N PRO A 348 -7.52 9.89 -14.50
CA PRO A 348 -8.81 10.25 -13.91
C PRO A 348 -8.77 11.58 -13.15
N THR A 349 -9.96 12.17 -12.99
CA THR A 349 -10.28 13.33 -12.15
C THR A 349 -11.74 13.21 -11.71
N TRP A 350 -12.19 14.02 -10.76
CA TRP A 350 -13.60 14.13 -10.36
C TRP A 350 -14.06 15.59 -10.34
N ASN A 351 -15.37 15.85 -10.14
CA ASN A 351 -15.96 17.18 -9.95
C ASN A 351 -15.33 18.32 -10.78
N ASN A 352 -15.32 18.20 -12.11
CA ASN A 352 -14.75 19.18 -13.05
C ASN A 352 -13.21 19.40 -12.96
N GLY A 353 -12.45 18.35 -12.66
CA GLY A 353 -10.98 18.34 -12.81
C GLY A 353 -10.19 18.26 -11.50
N LYS A 354 -10.87 18.07 -10.36
CA LYS A 354 -10.29 17.77 -9.05
C LYS A 354 -9.55 16.42 -9.06
N GLY A 355 -8.58 16.26 -8.16
CA GLY A 355 -7.81 15.03 -7.98
C GLY A 355 -6.44 15.01 -8.64
N ARG A 356 -6.06 16.06 -9.39
CA ARG A 356 -4.84 16.02 -10.22
C ARG A 356 -3.56 15.88 -9.41
N GLY A 357 -3.49 16.46 -8.22
CA GLY A 357 -2.33 16.34 -7.33
C GLY A 357 -2.11 14.90 -6.89
N ILE A 358 -3.10 14.29 -6.23
CA ILE A 358 -3.01 12.93 -5.69
C ILE A 358 -2.93 11.84 -6.77
N ILE A 359 -3.61 12.00 -7.91
CA ILE A 359 -3.46 11.11 -9.08
C ILE A 359 -2.05 11.25 -9.70
N GLY A 360 -1.49 12.46 -9.69
CA GLY A 360 -0.11 12.73 -10.07
C GLY A 360 0.91 12.08 -9.14
N VAL A 361 0.65 12.01 -7.83
CA VAL A 361 1.50 11.27 -6.87
C VAL A 361 1.64 9.82 -7.29
N ILE A 362 0.53 9.14 -7.60
CA ILE A 362 0.55 7.73 -8.04
C ILE A 362 1.36 7.56 -9.32
N ASN A 363 1.23 8.48 -10.29
CA ASN A 363 2.04 8.46 -11.51
C ASN A 363 3.54 8.62 -11.21
N TYR A 364 3.91 9.58 -10.34
CA TYR A 364 5.29 9.79 -9.93
C TYR A 364 5.85 8.53 -9.25
N TYR A 365 5.13 8.00 -8.26
CA TYR A 365 5.51 6.78 -7.54
C TYR A 365 5.73 5.60 -8.48
N ALA A 366 4.79 5.35 -9.40
CA ALA A 366 4.95 4.32 -10.43
C ALA A 366 6.17 4.57 -11.33
N SER A 367 6.49 5.83 -11.67
CA SER A 367 7.63 6.18 -12.53
C SER A 367 9.00 5.93 -11.87
N VAL A 368 9.12 6.15 -10.55
CA VAL A 368 10.32 5.78 -9.77
C VAL A 368 10.30 4.31 -9.32
N GLY A 369 9.16 3.64 -9.52
CA GLY A 369 8.94 2.23 -9.28
C GLY A 369 8.61 1.87 -7.84
N VAL A 370 8.02 2.77 -7.07
CA VAL A 370 7.24 2.41 -5.88
C VAL A 370 6.08 1.50 -6.30
N ASN A 371 5.80 0.46 -5.52
CA ASN A 371 4.69 -0.48 -5.76
C ASN A 371 3.76 -0.64 -4.55
N SER A 372 3.88 0.18 -3.52
CA SER A 372 3.00 0.15 -2.34
C SER A 372 2.96 1.52 -1.65
N ILE A 373 1.85 1.83 -1.00
CA ILE A 373 1.68 3.01 -0.14
C ILE A 373 0.98 2.59 1.15
N GLY A 374 1.58 2.88 2.29
CA GLY A 374 0.93 2.78 3.59
C GLY A 374 0.19 4.07 3.90
N PHE A 375 -1.00 3.98 4.49
CA PHE A 375 -1.75 5.13 5.01
C PHE A 375 -2.74 4.70 6.09
N ILE A 376 -3.11 5.62 6.98
CA ILE A 376 -4.13 5.40 7.99
C ILE A 376 -5.52 5.69 7.39
N GLY A 377 -6.42 4.71 7.41
CA GLY A 377 -7.77 4.82 6.84
C GLY A 377 -8.73 5.70 7.63
N GLN A 378 -8.43 5.94 8.92
CA GLN A 378 -9.03 6.98 9.76
C GLN A 378 -8.07 7.39 10.88
N ASN A 379 -7.74 8.68 10.98
CA ASN A 379 -6.75 9.23 11.93
C ASN A 379 -7.36 10.20 12.95
N LEU A 380 -8.62 9.97 13.33
CA LEU A 380 -9.38 10.90 14.18
C LEU A 380 -8.76 11.03 15.58
N ASN A 381 -8.41 12.25 15.97
CA ASN A 381 -7.63 12.61 17.18
C ASN A 381 -6.16 12.17 17.18
N GLY A 382 -5.65 11.67 16.05
CA GLY A 382 -4.25 11.31 15.85
C GLY A 382 -3.41 12.44 15.27
N ASP A 383 -2.24 12.10 14.73
CA ASP A 383 -1.21 13.06 14.30
C ASP A 383 -1.64 13.87 13.07
N GLY A 384 -2.33 13.25 12.11
CA GLY A 384 -2.91 13.96 10.95
C GLY A 384 -4.27 14.59 11.24
N ASN A 385 -5.16 13.88 11.96
CA ASN A 385 -6.54 14.31 12.29
C ASN A 385 -7.35 14.92 11.13
N ASP A 386 -7.19 14.42 9.90
CA ASP A 386 -7.75 15.00 8.67
C ASP A 386 -8.46 13.96 7.77
N THR A 387 -8.30 12.68 8.10
CA THR A 387 -8.72 11.54 7.30
C THR A 387 -9.82 10.80 8.06
N ILE A 388 -11.06 10.95 7.58
CA ILE A 388 -12.20 10.16 8.05
C ILE A 388 -13.09 9.71 6.87
N PRO A 389 -13.63 8.47 6.90
CA PRO A 389 -14.55 7.95 5.88
C PRO A 389 -16.01 8.37 6.11
N TRP A 390 -16.29 8.98 7.27
CA TRP A 390 -17.65 9.29 7.74
C TRP A 390 -18.17 10.64 7.22
N ILE A 391 -19.49 10.82 7.34
CA ILE A 391 -20.15 12.10 7.05
C ILE A 391 -19.85 13.19 8.08
N SER A 392 -19.39 12.82 9.28
CA SER A 392 -19.02 13.75 10.36
C SER A 392 -17.97 13.14 11.28
N ARG A 393 -17.31 13.97 12.10
CA ARG A 393 -16.29 13.54 13.07
C ARG A 393 -16.87 12.83 14.30
N THR A 394 -18.19 12.93 14.53
CA THR A 394 -18.85 12.39 15.72
C THR A 394 -19.65 11.12 15.45
N ASP A 395 -20.07 10.88 14.21
CA ASP A 395 -20.82 9.69 13.80
C ASP A 395 -19.91 8.67 13.12
N ARG A 396 -19.85 7.45 13.67
CA ARG A 396 -19.00 6.36 13.14
C ARG A 396 -19.82 5.28 12.41
N THR A 397 -21.11 5.53 12.21
CA THR A 397 -22.11 4.61 11.66
C THR A 397 -22.70 5.07 10.32
N HIS A 398 -22.29 6.25 9.84
CA HIS A 398 -22.73 6.84 8.59
C HIS A 398 -21.53 7.29 7.73
N PHE A 399 -21.47 6.80 6.50
CA PHE A 399 -20.30 6.92 5.62
C PHE A 399 -20.52 7.89 4.47
N ASP A 400 -19.52 8.70 4.15
CA ASP A 400 -19.62 9.66 3.07
C ASP A 400 -19.49 8.96 1.72
N ASN A 401 -20.65 8.71 1.11
CA ASN A 401 -20.78 8.01 -0.17
C ASN A 401 -19.96 8.67 -1.27
N LYS A 402 -19.83 10.00 -1.23
CA LYS A 402 -19.18 10.79 -2.24
C LYS A 402 -17.66 10.75 -2.10
N LYS A 403 -17.14 11.02 -0.91
CA LYS A 403 -15.71 10.90 -0.54
C LYS A 403 -15.19 9.51 -0.86
N LEU A 404 -15.89 8.46 -0.43
CA LEU A 404 -15.46 7.07 -0.64
C LEU A 404 -15.55 6.64 -2.12
N GLN A 405 -16.40 7.28 -2.93
CA GLN A 405 -16.40 7.08 -4.38
C GLN A 405 -15.24 7.82 -5.07
N GLU A 406 -14.74 8.92 -4.50
CA GLU A 406 -13.52 9.62 -4.95
C GLU A 406 -12.26 8.85 -4.54
N TRP A 407 -12.24 8.19 -3.37
CA TRP A 407 -11.20 7.21 -2.99
C TRP A 407 -11.16 6.02 -3.95
N GLU A 408 -12.31 5.49 -4.37
CA GLU A 408 -12.37 4.41 -5.37
C GLU A 408 -11.75 4.80 -6.73
N VAL A 409 -11.85 6.09 -7.11
CA VAL A 409 -11.19 6.60 -8.33
C VAL A 409 -9.65 6.59 -8.16
N LEU A 410 -9.16 6.99 -6.98
CA LEU A 410 -7.73 6.93 -6.65
C LEU A 410 -7.21 5.48 -6.65
N PHE A 411 -7.88 4.57 -5.93
CA PHE A 411 -7.44 3.17 -5.83
C PHE A 411 -7.58 2.42 -7.16
N SER A 412 -8.62 2.71 -7.97
CA SER A 412 -8.71 2.23 -9.35
C SER A 412 -7.55 2.72 -10.22
N HIS A 413 -7.03 3.94 -9.99
CA HIS A 413 -5.84 4.41 -10.69
C HIS A 413 -4.58 3.66 -10.24
N MET A 414 -4.40 3.47 -8.93
CA MET A 414 -3.31 2.67 -8.34
C MET A 414 -3.26 1.25 -8.90
N GLU A 415 -4.42 0.60 -9.08
CA GLU A 415 -4.58 -0.70 -9.74
C GLU A 415 -3.90 -0.72 -11.13
N THR A 416 -4.20 0.28 -11.98
CA THR A 416 -3.65 0.37 -13.34
C THR A 416 -2.14 0.59 -13.37
N LYS A 417 -1.56 1.16 -12.31
CA LYS A 417 -0.12 1.45 -12.20
C LYS A 417 0.64 0.34 -11.46
N GLY A 418 -0.05 -0.67 -10.91
CA GLY A 418 0.56 -1.73 -10.12
C GLY A 418 1.08 -1.26 -8.75
N VAL A 419 0.43 -0.25 -8.17
CA VAL A 419 0.76 0.28 -6.84
C VAL A 419 -0.27 -0.28 -5.86
N ALA A 420 0.19 -1.08 -4.90
CA ALA A 420 -0.65 -1.61 -3.82
C ALA A 420 -0.88 -0.55 -2.73
N PHE A 421 -1.74 -0.87 -1.76
CA PHE A 421 -1.79 -0.13 -0.50
C PHE A 421 -1.86 -1.04 0.74
N THR A 422 -1.28 -0.54 1.82
CA THR A 422 -1.48 -1.03 3.19
C THR A 422 -2.38 -0.03 3.91
N ASN A 423 -3.64 -0.39 4.21
CA ASN A 423 -4.52 0.46 5.00
C ASN A 423 -4.39 0.07 6.49
N PHE A 424 -3.90 1.00 7.29
CA PHE A 424 -3.90 0.92 8.75
C PHE A 424 -5.28 1.36 9.26
N LEU A 425 -6.04 0.41 9.78
CA LEU A 425 -7.47 0.61 10.10
C LEU A 425 -7.69 1.52 11.32
N SER A 426 -6.70 1.68 12.18
CA SER A 426 -6.67 2.62 13.28
C SER A 426 -5.25 3.07 13.56
N GLU A 427 -5.12 3.97 14.53
CA GLU A 427 -3.88 4.59 15.03
C GLU A 427 -3.83 4.43 16.55
N GLN A 428 -2.67 4.68 17.16
CA GLN A 428 -2.48 4.55 18.61
C GLN A 428 -3.44 5.44 19.43
N GLU A 429 -3.85 6.59 18.91
CA GLU A 429 -4.68 7.58 19.61
C GLU A 429 -6.17 7.25 19.52
N ASN A 430 -6.57 6.39 18.56
CA ASN A 430 -7.96 6.21 18.15
C ASN A 430 -8.45 4.76 18.06
N PHE A 431 -7.58 3.75 18.26
CA PHE A 431 -7.96 2.33 18.25
C PHE A 431 -9.12 2.02 19.23
N ASN A 432 -9.23 2.77 20.32
CA ASN A 432 -10.28 2.65 21.33
C ASN A 432 -11.68 3.08 20.85
N LEU A 433 -11.79 3.83 19.76
CA LEU A 433 -13.06 4.23 19.14
C LEU A 433 -13.70 3.10 18.32
N LEU A 434 -12.89 2.10 17.92
CA LEU A 434 -13.25 1.02 17.02
C LEU A 434 -13.28 -0.34 17.74
N GLY A 435 -12.21 -1.12 17.68
CA GLY A 435 -12.14 -2.48 18.21
C GLY A 435 -13.25 -3.38 17.64
N LEU A 436 -13.78 -4.30 18.46
CA LEU A 436 -14.88 -5.20 18.07
C LEU A 436 -16.28 -4.65 18.37
N THR A 437 -16.40 -3.35 18.60
CA THR A 437 -17.68 -2.64 18.80
C THR A 437 -18.49 -2.53 17.51
N THR A 438 -19.72 -2.00 17.59
CA THR A 438 -20.52 -1.64 16.40
C THR A 438 -19.75 -0.71 15.46
N ASN A 439 -19.09 0.33 15.99
CA ASN A 439 -18.31 1.30 15.21
C ASN A 439 -17.17 0.63 14.44
N GLY A 440 -16.38 -0.20 15.12
CA GLY A 440 -15.29 -0.94 14.50
C GLY A 440 -15.79 -1.88 13.41
N ARG A 441 -16.78 -2.72 13.73
CA ARG A 441 -17.32 -3.70 12.77
C ARG A 441 -17.95 -3.08 11.53
N VAL A 442 -18.68 -1.96 11.67
CA VAL A 442 -19.30 -1.30 10.51
C VAL A 442 -18.26 -0.61 9.65
N TYR A 443 -17.24 0.03 10.25
CA TYR A 443 -16.09 0.56 9.51
C TYR A 443 -15.33 -0.54 8.77
N TYR A 444 -14.98 -1.65 9.42
CA TYR A 444 -14.30 -2.77 8.77
C TYR A 444 -15.14 -3.38 7.64
N HIS A 445 -16.45 -3.56 7.84
CA HIS A 445 -17.37 -4.05 6.81
C HIS A 445 -17.40 -3.11 5.61
N GLU A 446 -17.57 -1.81 5.82
CA GLU A 446 -17.72 -0.83 4.75
C GLU A 446 -16.44 -0.66 3.92
N ILE A 447 -15.28 -0.56 4.59
CA ILE A 447 -13.97 -0.48 3.92
C ILE A 447 -13.68 -1.76 3.11
N VAL A 448 -14.03 -2.94 3.63
CA VAL A 448 -13.91 -4.21 2.89
C VAL A 448 -14.86 -4.28 1.70
N ALA A 449 -16.15 -3.99 1.90
CA ALA A 449 -17.17 -4.02 0.85
C ALA A 449 -16.88 -3.05 -0.31
N ARG A 450 -16.24 -1.91 0.01
CA ARG A 450 -15.85 -0.90 -0.97
C ARG A 450 -14.54 -1.17 -1.68
N PHE A 451 -13.52 -1.72 -1.02
CA PHE A 451 -12.15 -1.68 -1.54
C PHE A 451 -11.40 -3.03 -1.59
N ALA A 452 -11.93 -4.10 -0.99
CA ALA A 452 -11.23 -5.40 -0.95
C ALA A 452 -11.02 -6.06 -2.32
N HIS A 453 -11.67 -5.56 -3.38
CA HIS A 453 -11.53 -6.08 -4.75
C HIS A 453 -10.20 -5.73 -5.39
N HIS A 454 -9.58 -4.58 -5.08
CA HIS A 454 -8.35 -4.12 -5.75
C HIS A 454 -7.22 -5.13 -5.69
N GLY A 455 -6.39 -5.19 -6.73
CA GLY A 455 -5.29 -6.12 -6.91
C GLY A 455 -4.29 -6.12 -5.76
N GLY A 456 -3.82 -4.92 -5.37
CA GLY A 456 -2.85 -4.75 -4.30
C GLY A 456 -3.47 -4.17 -3.02
N VAL A 457 -4.10 -5.01 -2.20
CA VAL A 457 -4.66 -4.60 -0.89
C VAL A 457 -4.09 -5.44 0.24
N MET A 458 -3.63 -4.76 1.29
CA MET A 458 -3.24 -5.34 2.56
C MET A 458 -3.95 -4.59 3.70
N TRP A 459 -4.43 -5.32 4.69
CA TRP A 459 -5.04 -4.75 5.88
C TRP A 459 -4.05 -4.76 7.03
N ASN A 460 -3.97 -3.67 7.79
CA ASN A 460 -3.30 -3.67 9.07
C ASN A 460 -4.33 -3.31 10.17
N ILE A 461 -4.39 -4.12 11.23
CA ILE A 461 -5.35 -3.97 12.34
C ILE A 461 -5.29 -2.56 12.95
N GLY A 462 -4.10 -1.96 12.97
CA GLY A 462 -3.87 -0.57 13.31
C GLY A 462 -2.38 -0.26 13.39
N GLU A 463 -2.04 0.97 13.05
CA GLU A 463 -0.82 1.69 13.41
C GLU A 463 -0.73 1.74 14.98
N GLU A 464 0.50 1.63 15.54
CA GLU A 464 0.95 1.58 16.95
C GLU A 464 -0.07 1.08 17.98
N ASN A 465 -0.89 0.10 17.59
CA ASN A 465 -2.12 -0.17 18.31
C ASN A 465 -1.84 -0.81 19.68
N ALA A 466 -2.52 -0.33 20.73
CA ALA A 466 -2.43 -0.90 22.08
C ALA A 466 -3.58 -1.88 22.41
N TYR A 467 -4.21 -2.49 21.39
CA TYR A 467 -5.21 -3.56 21.57
C TYR A 467 -4.70 -4.73 22.44
N SER A 468 -5.61 -5.50 23.03
CA SER A 468 -5.21 -6.79 23.61
C SER A 468 -4.90 -7.81 22.50
N ASN A 469 -4.13 -8.87 22.81
CA ASN A 469 -3.88 -9.94 21.84
C ASN A 469 -5.15 -10.72 21.46
N ALA A 470 -6.18 -10.71 22.32
CA ALA A 470 -7.49 -11.28 21.99
C ALA A 470 -8.22 -10.38 20.98
N ASP A 471 -8.18 -9.06 21.15
CA ASP A 471 -8.81 -8.10 20.24
C ASP A 471 -8.13 -8.10 18.87
N ARG A 472 -6.78 -8.10 18.80
CA ARG A 472 -6.03 -8.21 17.54
C ARG A 472 -6.48 -9.43 16.73
N LYS A 473 -6.54 -10.60 17.37
CA LYS A 473 -6.99 -11.85 16.73
C LYS A 473 -8.46 -11.81 16.34
N GLY A 474 -9.31 -11.24 17.19
CA GLY A 474 -10.74 -11.09 16.90
C GLY A 474 -11.04 -10.12 15.76
N ILE A 475 -10.32 -8.99 15.65
CA ILE A 475 -10.43 -8.04 14.53
C ILE A 475 -9.96 -8.72 13.24
N ALA A 476 -8.82 -9.41 13.27
CA ALA A 476 -8.34 -10.18 12.12
C ALA A 476 -9.35 -11.25 11.69
N ALA A 477 -9.95 -11.99 12.63
CA ALA A 477 -10.98 -12.98 12.36
C ALA A 477 -12.27 -12.35 11.80
N TYR A 478 -12.64 -11.14 12.23
CA TYR A 478 -13.78 -10.40 11.67
C TYR A 478 -13.51 -9.95 10.23
N LEU A 479 -12.36 -9.32 9.97
CA LEU A 479 -11.91 -8.96 8.61
C LEU A 479 -11.91 -10.18 7.70
N MET A 480 -11.33 -11.29 8.15
CA MET A 480 -11.29 -12.56 7.42
C MET A 480 -12.66 -13.24 7.29
N ALA A 481 -13.69 -12.82 8.04
CA ALA A 481 -15.07 -13.28 7.83
C ALA A 481 -15.76 -12.48 6.71
N VAL A 482 -15.62 -11.14 6.70
CA VAL A 482 -16.31 -10.25 5.74
C VAL A 482 -15.57 -10.08 4.40
N ASP A 483 -14.24 -10.23 4.38
CA ASP A 483 -13.45 -10.13 3.15
C ASP A 483 -13.54 -11.44 2.35
N ALA A 484 -14.24 -11.42 1.21
CA ALA A 484 -14.40 -12.59 0.34
C ALA A 484 -13.09 -13.08 -0.30
N TYR A 485 -12.09 -12.21 -0.43
CA TYR A 485 -10.80 -12.50 -1.07
C TYR A 485 -9.75 -12.98 -0.10
N LYS A 486 -9.95 -12.74 1.22
CA LYS A 486 -8.97 -13.03 2.27
C LYS A 486 -7.66 -12.29 2.01
N ASN A 487 -7.75 -10.97 1.74
CA ASN A 487 -6.56 -10.13 1.56
C ASN A 487 -5.66 -10.22 2.79
N ALA A 488 -4.35 -10.05 2.60
CA ALA A 488 -3.39 -10.33 3.65
C ALA A 488 -3.51 -9.32 4.80
N THR A 489 -3.79 -9.82 6.00
CA THR A 489 -3.99 -9.03 7.21
C THR A 489 -2.76 -9.10 8.13
N GLY A 490 -2.38 -7.96 8.69
CA GLY A 490 -1.24 -7.78 9.57
C GLY A 490 -1.51 -7.00 10.84
N ASN A 491 -0.47 -6.84 11.64
CA ASN A 491 -0.45 -6.00 12.83
C ASN A 491 0.82 -5.13 12.83
N HIS A 492 0.67 -3.81 12.99
CA HIS A 492 1.79 -2.90 13.28
C HIS A 492 2.28 -3.11 14.70
N SER A 493 3.60 -3.11 14.90
CA SER A 493 4.19 -3.14 16.24
C SER A 493 4.28 -1.74 16.84
N LEU A 494 4.15 -1.63 18.16
CA LEU A 494 4.68 -0.46 18.90
C LEU A 494 6.19 -0.30 18.65
N ALA A 495 6.67 0.94 18.74
CA ALA A 495 8.04 1.32 18.43
C ALA A 495 9.05 0.43 19.14
N ASN A 496 9.87 -0.28 18.37
CA ASN A 496 10.94 -1.16 18.86
C ASN A 496 10.45 -2.40 19.65
N GLN A 497 9.16 -2.75 19.59
CA GLN A 497 8.52 -3.83 20.36
C GLN A 497 8.10 -5.07 19.53
N SER A 498 8.49 -5.19 18.25
CA SER A 498 8.07 -6.32 17.39
C SER A 498 8.31 -7.68 18.04
N ALA A 499 9.47 -7.84 18.69
CA ALA A 499 9.87 -9.07 19.36
C ALA A 499 9.11 -9.36 20.67
N ALA A 500 8.45 -8.37 21.26
CA ALA A 500 7.58 -8.53 22.44
C ALA A 500 6.13 -8.84 22.02
N GLN A 501 5.62 -8.21 20.96
CA GLN A 501 4.22 -8.33 20.56
C GLN A 501 3.94 -9.53 19.64
N PHE A 502 4.75 -9.76 18.60
CA PHE A 502 4.44 -10.76 17.56
C PHE A 502 4.39 -12.21 18.05
N PRO A 503 5.22 -12.69 19.01
CA PRO A 503 5.19 -14.09 19.44
C PRO A 503 3.83 -14.57 19.96
N ALA A 504 3.02 -13.69 20.55
CA ALA A 504 1.67 -14.02 21.02
C ALA A 504 0.63 -14.16 19.88
N LEU A 505 0.95 -13.66 18.70
CA LEU A 505 0.09 -13.65 17.51
C LEU A 505 0.41 -14.80 16.53
N PHE A 506 1.61 -15.40 16.61
CA PHE A 506 1.98 -16.55 15.79
C PHE A 506 1.00 -17.73 15.96
N GLY A 507 0.79 -18.46 14.88
CA GLY A 507 -0.16 -19.58 14.81
C GLY A 507 -1.62 -19.18 14.59
N ASP A 508 -1.96 -17.89 14.64
CA ASP A 508 -3.26 -17.42 14.17
C ASP A 508 -3.32 -17.46 12.63
N ALA A 509 -4.38 -18.04 12.07
CA ALA A 509 -4.56 -18.18 10.63
C ALA A 509 -4.95 -16.86 9.93
N ASN A 510 -5.40 -15.86 10.70
CA ASN A 510 -5.95 -14.59 10.22
C ASN A 510 -4.92 -13.46 10.21
N ILE A 511 -3.80 -13.61 10.92
CA ILE A 511 -2.70 -12.64 10.95
C ILE A 511 -1.49 -13.29 10.27
N VAL A 512 -1.07 -12.73 9.13
CA VAL A 512 -0.05 -13.32 8.26
C VAL A 512 1.05 -12.34 7.85
N LEU A 513 0.87 -11.05 8.14
CA LEU A 513 1.88 -10.00 7.96
C LEU A 513 2.37 -9.49 9.32
N GLY A 514 3.69 -9.52 9.55
CA GLY A 514 4.30 -8.83 10.68
C GLY A 514 4.84 -7.48 10.23
N SER A 515 4.14 -6.39 10.53
CA SER A 515 4.47 -5.02 10.08
C SER A 515 5.25 -4.32 11.19
N MET A 516 6.57 -4.13 10.98
CA MET A 516 7.49 -3.72 12.05
C MET A 516 7.81 -2.23 12.03
N GLN A 517 7.88 -1.64 13.23
CA GLN A 517 8.45 -0.34 13.55
C GLN A 517 9.68 -0.54 14.43
N GLU A 518 10.87 -0.26 13.90
CA GLU A 518 12.14 -0.69 14.51
C GLU A 518 13.28 0.28 14.15
N THR A 519 14.38 0.26 14.90
CA THR A 519 15.62 0.94 14.48
C THR A 519 16.25 0.21 13.29
N LEU A 520 16.74 0.99 12.31
CA LEU A 520 17.23 0.59 10.98
C LEU A 520 18.01 -0.74 10.85
N ALA A 521 18.73 -1.21 11.87
CA ALA A 521 19.50 -2.46 11.82
C ALA A 521 18.79 -3.70 12.41
N ARG A 522 17.71 -3.54 13.19
CA ARG A 522 16.95 -4.62 13.84
C ARG A 522 16.07 -5.47 12.91
N PRO A 523 15.49 -4.96 11.80
CA PRO A 523 14.66 -5.76 10.91
C PRO A 523 15.34 -7.01 10.34
N ALA A 524 16.64 -6.96 10.04
CA ALA A 524 17.36 -8.06 9.40
C ALA A 524 17.46 -9.33 10.27
N PRO A 525 17.89 -9.30 11.55
CA PRO A 525 17.80 -10.47 12.43
C PRO A 525 16.35 -10.88 12.73
N TYR A 526 15.42 -9.93 12.85
CA TYR A 526 14.00 -10.24 13.10
C TYR A 526 13.31 -10.93 11.92
N ALA A 527 13.66 -10.61 10.67
CA ALA A 527 13.21 -11.37 9.51
C ALA A 527 13.62 -12.85 9.59
N VAL A 528 14.86 -13.16 10.01
CA VAL A 528 15.30 -14.56 10.20
C VAL A 528 14.53 -15.23 11.34
N GLN A 529 14.41 -14.56 12.48
CA GLN A 529 13.74 -15.07 13.67
C GLN A 529 12.25 -15.32 13.42
N PHE A 530 11.49 -14.29 13.03
CA PHE A 530 10.04 -14.38 12.92
C PHE A 530 9.60 -15.28 11.76
N ARG A 531 10.37 -15.40 10.66
CA ARG A 531 10.11 -16.43 9.63
C ARG A 531 10.20 -17.84 10.23
N ARG A 532 11.26 -18.15 10.98
CA ARG A 532 11.42 -19.45 11.65
C ARG A 532 10.28 -19.70 12.65
N ASP A 533 10.00 -18.73 13.52
CA ASP A 533 9.10 -18.91 14.66
C ASP A 533 7.62 -18.98 14.22
N SER A 534 7.20 -18.14 13.26
CA SER A 534 5.85 -18.22 12.67
C SER A 534 5.62 -19.51 11.85
N ALA A 535 6.62 -19.97 11.10
CA ALA A 535 6.54 -21.24 10.38
C ALA A 535 6.46 -22.44 11.35
N ALA A 536 7.19 -22.40 12.47
CA ALA A 536 7.10 -23.41 13.53
C ALA A 536 5.72 -23.42 14.21
N ALA A 537 5.05 -22.27 14.29
CA ALA A 537 3.66 -22.14 14.74
C ALA A 537 2.61 -22.54 13.67
N GLY A 538 3.03 -23.00 12.48
CA GLY A 538 2.15 -23.54 11.44
C GLY A 538 1.70 -22.55 10.36
N PHE A 539 1.93 -21.25 10.53
CA PHE A 539 1.58 -20.21 9.57
C PHE A 539 2.80 -19.33 9.26
N PRO A 540 3.56 -19.64 8.19
CA PRO A 540 4.72 -18.86 7.78
C PRO A 540 4.36 -17.39 7.50
N TRP A 541 4.78 -16.45 8.36
CA TRP A 541 4.48 -15.03 8.17
C TRP A 541 5.34 -14.40 7.07
N VAL A 542 4.77 -13.37 6.43
CA VAL A 542 5.50 -12.40 5.61
C VAL A 542 5.93 -11.25 6.53
N ILE A 543 7.23 -11.04 6.68
CA ILE A 543 7.76 -10.01 7.60
C ILE A 543 8.01 -8.73 6.81
N MET A 544 7.40 -7.63 7.22
CA MET A 544 7.48 -6.31 6.60
C MET A 544 8.10 -5.29 7.57
N TYR A 545 8.69 -4.22 7.03
CA TYR A 545 9.31 -3.17 7.82
C TYR A 545 8.77 -1.82 7.36
N ASP A 546 7.79 -1.29 8.06
CA ASP A 546 6.91 -0.27 7.52
C ASP A 546 7.12 1.10 8.18
N GLU A 547 7.87 1.15 9.29
CA GLU A 547 8.22 2.42 9.92
C GLU A 547 9.61 2.40 10.59
N GLN A 548 10.31 3.54 10.59
CA GLN A 548 11.73 3.65 10.90
C GLN A 548 12.00 4.56 12.11
N THR A 549 12.40 3.97 13.24
CA THR A 549 12.73 4.73 14.45
C THR A 549 14.15 5.35 14.37
N PRO A 550 14.38 6.51 15.01
CA PRO A 550 13.44 7.31 15.81
C PRO A 550 12.46 8.13 14.95
N ALA A 551 11.27 8.39 15.50
CA ALA A 551 10.20 9.15 14.87
C ALA A 551 10.63 10.56 14.38
N GLY A 552 11.59 11.19 15.07
CA GLY A 552 12.17 12.47 14.62
C GLY A 552 13.00 12.40 13.33
N THR A 553 13.42 11.21 12.86
CA THR A 553 14.36 11.08 11.73
C THR A 553 13.80 10.29 10.56
N GLY A 554 13.30 9.07 10.80
CA GLY A 554 12.89 8.15 9.73
C GLY A 554 13.91 8.00 8.60
N VAL A 555 13.40 7.99 7.36
CA VAL A 555 14.19 8.24 6.15
C VAL A 555 14.23 9.76 5.90
N SER A 556 15.43 10.33 5.97
CA SER A 556 15.59 11.78 5.81
C SER A 556 15.59 12.23 4.36
N ASP A 557 15.50 13.54 4.14
CA ASP A 557 15.49 14.14 2.80
C ASP A 557 16.68 13.68 1.96
N CYS A 558 16.39 12.97 0.87
CA CYS A 558 17.34 12.34 -0.03
C CYS A 558 16.88 12.40 -1.51
N PRO A 559 16.77 13.60 -2.12
CA PRO A 559 16.39 13.74 -3.51
C PRO A 559 17.46 13.28 -4.51
N THR A 560 18.72 13.13 -4.07
CA THR A 560 19.87 12.78 -4.93
C THR A 560 20.86 11.83 -4.23
N PRO A 561 21.73 11.11 -4.96
CA PRO A 561 22.80 10.29 -4.35
C PRO A 561 23.66 11.07 -3.35
N GLY A 562 24.02 10.45 -2.23
CA GLY A 562 24.83 11.08 -1.18
C GLY A 562 24.12 12.10 -0.29
N SER A 563 22.82 12.36 -0.48
CA SER A 563 22.02 13.23 0.40
C SER A 563 21.24 12.44 1.47
N GLY A 564 21.00 13.08 2.62
CA GLY A 564 20.29 12.49 3.75
C GLY A 564 20.93 11.23 4.30
N ASN A 565 20.11 10.31 4.82
CA ASN A 565 20.55 9.02 5.37
C ASN A 565 20.35 7.84 4.40
N CYS A 566 19.86 8.07 3.17
CA CYS A 566 19.43 7.02 2.24
C CYS A 566 20.52 5.99 1.89
N ASP A 567 21.78 6.43 1.78
CA ASP A 567 22.90 5.52 1.52
C ASP A 567 23.19 4.62 2.73
N ASN A 568 22.98 5.12 3.95
CA ASN A 568 23.09 4.32 5.16
C ASN A 568 21.90 3.35 5.29
N VAL A 569 20.66 3.82 5.08
CA VAL A 569 19.45 2.98 5.07
C VAL A 569 19.56 1.87 4.02
N ARG A 570 19.95 2.20 2.78
CA ARG A 570 20.29 1.21 1.74
C ARG A 570 21.28 0.17 2.25
N ARG A 571 22.35 0.63 2.91
CA ARG A 571 23.49 -0.20 3.30
C ARG A 571 23.18 -1.15 4.44
N ILE A 572 22.52 -0.68 5.50
CA ILE A 572 22.31 -1.42 6.76
C ILE A 572 20.91 -2.02 6.90
N THR A 573 19.93 -1.49 6.16
CA THR A 573 18.52 -1.91 6.24
C THR A 573 18.11 -2.67 4.98
N VAL A 574 18.05 -2.01 3.82
CA VAL A 574 17.41 -2.55 2.59
C VAL A 574 17.97 -3.90 2.21
N TRP A 575 19.28 -3.97 1.97
CA TRP A 575 19.91 -5.21 1.53
C TRP A 575 19.96 -6.25 2.67
N PRO A 576 20.37 -5.94 3.91
CA PRO A 576 20.35 -6.93 4.98
C PRO A 576 18.97 -7.53 5.27
N PHE A 577 17.91 -6.72 5.28
CA PHE A 577 16.56 -7.19 5.54
C PHE A 577 15.99 -8.08 4.43
N LEU A 578 16.12 -7.66 3.16
CA LEU A 578 15.65 -8.48 2.02
C LEU A 578 16.48 -9.76 1.86
N MET A 579 17.79 -9.72 2.15
CA MET A 579 18.65 -10.90 2.14
C MET A 579 18.37 -11.87 3.29
N SER A 580 17.87 -11.38 4.43
CA SER A 580 17.28 -12.20 5.52
C SER A 580 15.92 -12.82 5.16
N GLY A 581 15.38 -12.54 3.98
CA GLY A 581 14.09 -13.04 3.52
C GLY A 581 12.88 -12.19 3.92
N GLY A 582 13.09 -10.91 4.21
CA GLY A 582 12.01 -9.94 4.44
C GLY A 582 11.11 -9.79 3.20
N GLY A 583 9.81 -9.62 3.43
CA GLY A 583 8.77 -9.48 2.41
C GLY A 583 8.64 -8.06 1.82
N GLY A 584 9.33 -7.08 2.38
CA GLY A 584 9.35 -5.71 1.87
C GLY A 584 9.16 -4.63 2.94
N PHE A 585 9.16 -3.38 2.53
CA PHE A 585 9.13 -2.21 3.41
C PHE A 585 8.32 -1.06 2.83
N GLU A 586 7.87 -0.19 3.70
CA GLU A 586 7.34 1.14 3.43
C GLU A 586 8.16 2.17 4.23
N TRP A 587 8.42 3.35 3.64
CA TRP A 587 9.32 4.36 4.21
C TRP A 587 8.58 5.48 4.93
N TYR A 588 8.92 5.67 6.20
CA TYR A 588 8.46 6.72 7.09
C TYR A 588 9.39 7.96 7.04
N MET A 589 8.80 9.16 7.02
CA MET A 589 9.44 10.46 6.79
C MET A 589 9.41 11.32 8.06
N GLY A 590 10.17 10.91 9.08
CA GLY A 590 10.09 11.47 10.44
C GLY A 590 10.08 13.00 10.58
N TYR A 591 9.53 13.48 11.70
CA TYR A 591 9.12 14.88 11.91
C TYR A 591 10.24 15.94 11.84
N GLY A 592 11.52 15.56 11.90
CA GLY A 592 12.67 16.48 11.82
C GLY A 592 13.16 16.81 10.41
N ASN A 593 12.41 16.45 9.36
CA ASN A 593 12.76 16.68 7.96
C ASN A 593 12.10 17.92 7.35
N THR A 594 12.57 18.38 6.18
CA THR A 594 12.02 19.57 5.48
C THR A 594 10.56 19.38 5.11
N CYS A 595 10.18 18.14 4.77
CA CYS A 595 8.79 17.71 4.82
C CYS A 595 8.68 16.40 5.62
N THR A 596 7.61 16.31 6.40
CA THR A 596 7.39 15.27 7.41
C THR A 596 6.31 14.28 7.00
N ASP A 597 6.11 13.28 7.85
CA ASP A 597 5.10 12.25 7.74
C ASP A 597 3.65 12.78 7.70
N VAL A 598 3.39 13.99 8.19
CA VAL A 598 2.05 14.61 8.18
C VAL A 598 1.87 15.71 7.13
N ASN A 599 2.95 16.23 6.53
CA ASN A 599 2.88 17.44 5.70
C ASN A 599 3.64 17.38 4.36
N CYS A 600 4.12 16.21 3.92
CA CYS A 600 4.91 16.13 2.69
C CYS A 600 4.12 16.24 1.38
N GLU A 601 4.10 17.46 0.83
CA GLU A 601 3.55 17.79 -0.48
C GLU A 601 4.43 17.40 -1.67
N ASN A 602 5.74 17.19 -1.47
CA ASN A 602 6.70 16.87 -2.54
C ASN A 602 7.48 15.58 -2.25
N LEU A 603 6.98 14.48 -2.81
CA LEU A 603 7.50 13.13 -2.58
C LEU A 603 8.79 12.86 -3.37
N ARG A 604 9.27 13.84 -4.14
CA ARG A 604 10.64 13.86 -4.68
C ARG A 604 11.70 14.08 -3.60
N SER A 605 11.32 14.53 -2.40
CA SER A 605 12.21 14.59 -1.24
C SER A 605 12.92 13.27 -0.97
N ARG A 606 12.30 12.10 -1.25
CA ARG A 606 12.87 10.75 -1.05
C ARG A 606 13.13 9.97 -2.35
N ASP A 607 13.21 10.66 -3.50
CA ASP A 607 13.39 10.06 -4.84
C ASP A 607 14.54 9.03 -4.90
N GLN A 608 15.69 9.31 -4.28
CA GLN A 608 16.84 8.41 -4.28
C GLN A 608 16.57 7.12 -3.49
N MET A 609 15.83 7.20 -2.38
CA MET A 609 15.46 6.03 -1.58
C MET A 609 14.52 5.11 -2.36
N PHE A 610 13.50 5.66 -3.03
CA PHE A 610 12.60 4.88 -3.88
C PHE A 610 13.34 4.15 -5.00
N LYS A 611 14.31 4.81 -5.65
CA LYS A 611 15.18 4.18 -6.66
C LYS A 611 16.01 3.03 -6.10
N PHE A 612 16.66 3.23 -4.94
CA PHE A 612 17.42 2.17 -4.26
C PHE A 612 16.53 0.97 -3.90
N SER A 613 15.33 1.21 -3.40
CA SER A 613 14.34 0.19 -3.10
C SER A 613 13.93 -0.61 -4.34
N ARG A 614 13.62 0.07 -5.46
CA ARG A 614 13.34 -0.59 -6.74
C ARG A 614 14.48 -1.50 -7.17
N TYR A 615 15.74 -1.04 -7.12
CA TYR A 615 16.89 -1.83 -7.54
C TYR A 615 17.04 -3.12 -6.71
N ALA A 616 16.79 -3.06 -5.41
CA ALA A 616 16.78 -4.24 -4.55
C ALA A 616 15.60 -5.18 -4.89
N ARG A 617 14.38 -4.66 -4.99
CA ARG A 617 13.19 -5.46 -5.37
C ARG A 617 13.38 -6.22 -6.68
N GLU A 618 13.80 -5.51 -7.73
CA GLU A 618 14.00 -6.11 -9.06
C GLU A 618 15.11 -7.16 -9.09
N PHE A 619 16.14 -6.99 -8.25
CA PHE A 619 17.16 -8.02 -8.06
C PHE A 619 16.56 -9.27 -7.41
N LEU A 620 15.89 -9.12 -6.26
CA LEU A 620 15.36 -10.25 -5.49
C LEU A 620 14.25 -10.99 -6.26
N GLN A 621 13.32 -10.29 -6.92
CA GLN A 621 12.23 -10.91 -7.69
C GLN A 621 12.68 -11.68 -8.95
N ARG A 622 13.95 -11.57 -9.36
CA ARG A 622 14.57 -12.42 -10.40
C ARG A 622 15.12 -13.75 -9.85
N LEU A 623 15.09 -13.96 -8.52
CA LEU A 623 15.57 -15.15 -7.83
C LEU A 623 14.42 -16.09 -7.47
N PRO A 624 14.66 -17.41 -7.28
CA PRO A 624 13.64 -18.35 -6.84
C PRO A 624 13.35 -18.23 -5.33
N LEU A 625 12.93 -17.05 -4.86
CA LEU A 625 12.86 -16.68 -3.44
C LEU A 625 12.14 -17.68 -2.52
N ASN A 626 11.07 -18.30 -3.02
CA ASN A 626 10.30 -19.33 -2.32
C ASN A 626 11.10 -20.61 -2.01
N GLU A 627 12.25 -20.81 -2.66
CA GLU A 627 13.18 -21.93 -2.46
C GLU A 627 14.49 -21.50 -1.81
N MET A 628 14.60 -20.23 -1.39
CA MET A 628 15.83 -19.66 -0.84
C MET A 628 15.75 -19.42 0.67
N GLN A 629 16.89 -19.58 1.34
CA GLN A 629 17.03 -19.31 2.78
C GLN A 629 18.30 -18.51 3.09
N PRO A 630 18.30 -17.68 4.15
CA PRO A 630 19.48 -17.03 4.67
C PRO A 630 20.57 -18.04 5.07
N ALA A 631 21.83 -17.71 4.80
CA ALA A 631 22.98 -18.60 4.96
C ALA A 631 24.29 -17.83 5.18
N ASP A 632 24.24 -16.74 5.96
CA ASP A 632 25.34 -15.78 6.15
C ASP A 632 26.67 -16.43 6.58
N THR A 633 26.63 -17.57 7.26
CA THR A 633 27.81 -18.36 7.67
C THR A 633 28.67 -18.89 6.51
N LEU A 634 28.21 -18.75 5.26
CA LEU A 634 28.98 -19.13 4.08
C LEU A 634 29.95 -18.07 3.58
N VAL A 635 29.83 -16.81 3.99
CA VAL A 635 30.78 -15.76 3.58
C VAL A 635 31.71 -15.44 4.73
N ASN A 636 33.02 -15.35 4.46
CA ASN A 636 34.05 -15.10 5.50
C ASN A 636 34.13 -13.63 5.95
N SER A 637 33.03 -12.89 5.90
CA SER A 637 32.95 -11.45 6.18
C SER A 637 31.61 -11.11 6.87
N SER A 638 31.38 -9.84 7.19
CA SER A 638 30.10 -9.35 7.75
C SER A 638 28.94 -9.29 6.73
N GLY A 639 29.07 -9.99 5.60
CA GLY A 639 28.10 -10.02 4.51
C GLY A 639 26.78 -10.72 4.85
N ARG A 640 25.90 -10.80 3.84
CA ARG A 640 24.64 -11.54 3.88
C ARG A 640 24.55 -12.49 2.70
N VAL A 641 24.01 -13.68 2.91
CA VAL A 641 23.87 -14.69 1.86
C VAL A 641 22.44 -15.22 1.84
N LEU A 642 21.79 -15.13 0.68
CA LEU A 642 20.49 -15.76 0.42
C LEU A 642 20.73 -16.85 -0.63
N ARG A 643 20.42 -18.11 -0.32
CA ARG A 643 20.75 -19.25 -1.20
C ARG A 643 19.62 -20.24 -1.47
N LYS A 644 19.64 -20.82 -2.67
CA LYS A 644 19.09 -22.13 -3.00
C LYS A 644 20.29 -23.06 -3.24
N VAL A 645 20.47 -24.05 -2.37
CA VAL A 645 21.58 -25.03 -2.42
C VAL A 645 21.69 -25.65 -3.81
N GLY A 646 22.90 -25.81 -4.33
CA GLY A 646 23.17 -26.36 -5.67
C GLY A 646 22.82 -25.47 -6.85
N ALA A 647 22.20 -24.30 -6.66
CA ALA A 647 21.60 -23.54 -7.75
C ALA A 647 21.93 -22.04 -7.76
N VAL A 648 21.57 -21.31 -6.71
CA VAL A 648 21.59 -19.83 -6.73
C VAL A 648 22.10 -19.31 -5.39
N TYR A 649 23.09 -18.43 -5.45
CA TYR A 649 23.68 -17.74 -4.30
C TYR A 649 23.69 -16.24 -4.55
N ALA A 650 22.92 -15.47 -3.80
CA ALA A 650 23.09 -14.02 -3.73
C ALA A 650 23.96 -13.68 -2.51
N VAL A 651 24.94 -12.80 -2.68
CA VAL A 651 25.90 -12.41 -1.63
C VAL A 651 25.95 -10.89 -1.57
N TYR A 652 25.71 -10.31 -0.40
CA TYR A 652 25.77 -8.87 -0.16
C TYR A 652 26.90 -8.50 0.79
N LEU A 653 27.76 -7.59 0.34
CA LEU A 653 28.89 -7.06 1.11
C LEU A 653 28.60 -5.60 1.50
N PRO A 654 28.12 -5.32 2.74
CA PRO A 654 27.68 -3.98 3.12
C PRO A 654 28.78 -2.91 3.05
N ASN A 655 30.03 -3.30 3.20
CA ASN A 655 31.18 -2.41 3.13
C ASN A 655 32.00 -2.59 1.83
N GLY A 656 31.48 -3.36 0.86
CA GLY A 656 32.23 -3.80 -0.31
C GLY A 656 33.45 -4.65 0.05
N GLY A 657 34.53 -4.51 -0.72
CA GLY A 657 35.80 -5.22 -0.50
C GLY A 657 35.81 -6.67 -0.96
N ASN A 658 36.88 -7.39 -0.59
CA ASN A 658 37.06 -8.80 -0.91
C ASN A 658 36.35 -9.67 0.13
N ALA A 659 35.73 -10.76 -0.33
CA ALA A 659 35.19 -11.82 0.51
C ALA A 659 35.26 -13.15 -0.24
N MET A 660 35.31 -14.25 0.50
CA MET A 660 35.30 -15.61 -0.01
C MET A 660 33.97 -16.29 0.35
N LEU A 661 33.38 -16.98 -0.61
CA LEU A 661 32.14 -17.75 -0.47
C LEU A 661 32.46 -19.24 -0.36
N ASN A 662 31.93 -19.89 0.67
CA ASN A 662 32.08 -21.32 0.86
C ASN A 662 31.15 -22.09 -0.08
N LEU A 663 31.72 -22.63 -1.16
CA LEU A 663 31.07 -23.57 -2.08
C LEU A 663 31.65 -24.98 -1.97
N ALA A 664 32.29 -25.34 -0.84
CA ALA A 664 32.95 -26.64 -0.67
C ALA A 664 31.98 -27.84 -0.73
N GLY A 665 30.72 -27.64 -0.33
CA GLY A 665 29.64 -28.62 -0.46
C GLY A 665 29.00 -28.70 -1.86
N GLU A 666 29.49 -27.92 -2.82
CA GLU A 666 28.91 -27.80 -4.17
C GLU A 666 29.85 -28.38 -5.23
N THR A 667 29.32 -28.70 -6.41
CA THR A 667 30.11 -29.26 -7.52
C THR A 667 29.81 -28.56 -8.85
N GLY A 668 30.80 -28.49 -9.74
CA GLY A 668 30.64 -27.92 -11.08
C GLY A 668 30.58 -26.38 -11.12
N PRO A 669 30.34 -25.80 -12.31
CA PRO A 669 30.50 -24.36 -12.53
C PRO A 669 29.32 -23.53 -12.04
N PHE A 670 29.62 -22.35 -11.49
CA PHE A 670 28.69 -21.26 -11.18
C PHE A 670 29.09 -20.03 -12.01
N GLN A 671 28.13 -19.41 -12.71
CA GLN A 671 28.34 -18.09 -13.28
C GLN A 671 28.35 -17.04 -12.19
N VAL A 672 29.37 -16.17 -12.19
CA VAL A 672 29.49 -15.04 -11.27
C VAL A 672 29.13 -13.76 -12.00
N ARG A 673 28.29 -12.92 -11.40
CA ARG A 673 28.05 -11.54 -11.84
C ARG A 673 28.14 -10.59 -10.65
N PHE A 674 28.50 -9.34 -10.91
CA PHE A 674 28.35 -8.26 -9.94
C PHE A 674 27.07 -7.48 -10.23
N PHE A 675 26.36 -7.03 -9.20
CA PHE A 675 25.25 -6.08 -9.32
C PHE A 675 25.57 -4.83 -8.51
N ASN A 676 25.56 -3.69 -9.21
CA ASN A 676 25.84 -2.40 -8.60
C ASN A 676 24.59 -1.88 -7.88
N VAL A 677 24.62 -1.99 -6.55
CA VAL A 677 23.55 -1.61 -5.63
C VAL A 677 23.20 -0.11 -5.64
N LEU A 678 24.00 0.74 -6.29
CA LEU A 678 23.72 2.17 -6.49
C LEU A 678 22.92 2.47 -7.77
N THR A 679 23.06 1.63 -8.80
CA THR A 679 22.57 1.92 -10.16
C THR A 679 21.59 0.88 -10.72
N GLY A 680 21.46 -0.27 -10.07
CA GLY A 680 20.63 -1.38 -10.56
C GLY A 680 21.23 -2.16 -11.73
N MET A 681 22.48 -1.86 -12.13
CA MET A 681 23.12 -2.47 -13.29
C MET A 681 23.96 -3.71 -12.93
N TYR A 682 23.93 -4.73 -13.80
CA TYR A 682 24.84 -5.87 -13.71
C TYR A 682 26.15 -5.59 -14.45
N GLY A 683 27.26 -5.98 -13.83
CA GLY A 683 28.57 -6.07 -14.47
C GLY A 683 28.74 -7.30 -15.38
N PRO A 684 29.97 -7.53 -15.86
CA PRO A 684 30.32 -8.69 -16.69
C PRO A 684 30.08 -10.02 -15.95
N THR A 685 30.06 -11.11 -16.73
CA THR A 685 29.92 -12.47 -16.21
C THR A 685 31.27 -13.18 -16.21
N SER A 686 31.66 -13.76 -15.08
CA SER A 686 32.78 -14.69 -14.95
C SER A 686 32.27 -16.08 -14.49
N THR A 687 33.16 -17.02 -14.17
CA THR A 687 32.78 -18.35 -13.71
C THR A 687 33.74 -18.83 -12.62
N VAL A 688 33.19 -19.49 -11.60
CA VAL A 688 33.92 -20.20 -10.55
C VAL A 688 33.43 -21.65 -10.49
N THR A 689 34.20 -22.54 -9.86
CA THR A 689 33.83 -23.96 -9.72
C THR A 689 33.60 -24.27 -8.24
N GLY A 690 32.52 -24.98 -7.91
CA GLY A 690 32.28 -25.49 -6.56
C GLY A 690 33.32 -26.54 -6.13
N GLY A 691 33.39 -26.81 -4.84
CA GLY A 691 34.32 -27.76 -4.22
C GLY A 691 35.41 -27.09 -3.37
N ALA A 692 35.41 -25.76 -3.30
CA ALA A 692 36.33 -24.97 -2.47
C ALA A 692 35.65 -23.69 -1.95
N MET A 693 36.39 -22.91 -1.15
CA MET A 693 36.11 -21.48 -0.99
C MET A 693 36.47 -20.76 -2.31
N VAL A 694 35.64 -19.83 -2.76
CA VAL A 694 35.81 -19.06 -4.01
C VAL A 694 35.67 -17.56 -3.82
#